data_AF-A0A8J1JLD3-F1
#
_entry.id   AF-A0A8J1JLD3-F1
#
_cell.length_a   1.000
_cell.length_b   1.000
_cell.length_c   1.000
_cell.angle_alpha   90.00
_cell.angle_beta   90.00
_cell.angle_gamma   90.00
#
_symmetry.space_group_name_H-M   'P 1'
#
loop_
_entity.id
_entity.type
_entity.pdbx_description
1 polymer ?
#
loop_
_entity_poly.entity_id
_entity_poly.type
_entity_poly.pdbx_seq_one_letter_code
_entity_poly.pdbx_strand_id
1 'polypeptide(L)'
;MASHTGPPLVVPPLVVPLLVVPPLVMPPLVVPPLVMPPLVVPPLVVPPLVMPPLVVPPLVMPPSGHAPLWPCLLWSCPLWSCPPLVMPPSGHASSGPAPSGPAPSGRAHSGRASSGRASSGRAPSGPAPSGPAPSGRAPSGRASSGPAPSVLPPLVLPPLVLPPLVVPPLVVPPLEIPLFLGSPLAEPHKVPALRGHHPEASMRRFLQALLLLCSLGEGHPGPACSLQSWDMDSFSQPGDVLIGGVFVIHSGFVFPRPTFQEMPQPASCKDFQTRYYRDFLGLIFAIDEVNHSPDLLPNITLGFRLYDSCMSELRATGGALTVMSEMRNPAPGYDCHEHSHVVGIVGELFSALSLPIARVLGVLHVPQISHGSTLSALSNKINFPSFLRTVPSNMFQNTALTRLVGLFGWTYVGMLVVDNDVGEQGGQVIRAGIEKAGSCVAFLEKIHLSYSMAQIQRVVDVIRKSSVNVIVLHSPEVHVKVLLDSLYDEEVTHKVFICSASFALIPGIFTRKAWKVLNGTIGLIPSTGAMPGFEEFLGSLHPSRYNKYPLIRALWEKAFSCRWPGGEIQGNKTDPAVFLPLCTGEEDLGGLVPSLFEMKDLSYTYHAYLAVFAYAQALHSLLLCQAPTEKSHYGTCGDARDTQPWQVLNYVKRTPFRPNTGEPIAFNADGDIPAAYEIVNVQILNGSFNLVKVGRFDPEAGDSILLDISSIRWNERFSQVPPSMCSTNCRPGSWKAPRRGQPICCYDCIPCPLGDITNTTDAAECFTCPRDQWPNEEQNMCVPKVIEFLSYQEPLGIFLAVTVIIFFLITLSILFIFMKYRGTPIIKATNRELSFILLVSLTLCFLCCLIFIGSPSPMTCPLRQTLFMVVFSISISSVLAKTIMVIVAFKATKMHSPLRKWLGPKIPRTVVALCTTAQVGICGAWLLLSPPFPQVNAEIEKHKLIRECHEGQSLFFYVTLGFMGFLAMVSFFAAFLARNLPGSYNEAKLITFSMLVFCSVWVSFIPAHLSTKGKYTVSVQIFAILASSAGLLACIFLPKCYIVLLRPDRNSRGRLTSGASRQHIGHMVQEPPITSNR
;
A
#
# COMPACT_ATOMS: atom_id res chain seq x y z
N MET A 1 9.74 -37.11 60.66
CA MET A 1 9.55 -38.54 61.05
C MET A 1 8.14 -38.96 60.65
N ALA A 2 7.95 -40.27 60.46
CA ALA A 2 6.69 -40.96 60.11
C ALA A 2 6.12 -40.72 58.69
N SER A 3 6.01 -41.83 57.97
CA SER A 3 5.50 -42.06 56.61
C SER A 3 4.18 -42.86 56.65
N HIS A 4 3.35 -42.80 55.60
CA HIS A 4 2.92 -43.95 54.75
C HIS A 4 1.55 -43.82 54.03
N THR A 5 1.61 -43.83 52.69
CA THR A 5 0.80 -44.59 51.68
C THR A 5 -0.74 -44.82 51.79
N GLY A 6 -1.47 -44.35 50.76
CA GLY A 6 -2.62 -45.02 50.08
C GLY A 6 -4.01 -44.91 50.74
N PRO A 7 -5.16 -45.02 50.01
CA PRO A 7 -5.39 -45.97 48.91
C PRO A 7 -6.18 -45.34 47.69
N PRO A 8 -7.09 -46.00 46.91
CA PRO A 8 -7.06 -45.89 45.44
C PRO A 8 -8.25 -45.16 44.79
N LEU A 9 -8.16 -44.87 43.48
CA LEU A 9 -9.26 -44.29 42.69
C LEU A 9 -9.65 -45.21 41.52
N VAL A 10 -10.95 -45.47 41.40
CA VAL A 10 -11.55 -46.39 40.42
C VAL A 10 -11.85 -45.66 39.11
N VAL A 11 -11.57 -46.30 37.98
CA VAL A 11 -11.82 -45.76 36.63
C VAL A 11 -13.18 -46.25 36.11
N PRO A 12 -14.09 -45.35 35.67
CA PRO A 12 -15.27 -45.73 34.87
C PRO A 12 -14.89 -45.88 33.38
N PRO A 13 -15.52 -46.79 32.62
CA PRO A 13 -15.14 -47.07 31.24
C PRO A 13 -15.52 -45.92 30.28
N LEU A 14 -14.58 -45.57 29.40
CA LEU A 14 -14.79 -44.56 28.36
C LEU A 14 -15.56 -45.17 27.17
N VAL A 15 -16.82 -44.78 26.97
CA VAL A 15 -17.56 -45.12 25.74
C VAL A 15 -17.13 -44.19 24.63
N VAL A 16 -16.49 -44.73 23.59
CA VAL A 16 -16.05 -43.98 22.40
C VAL A 16 -17.21 -43.91 21.39
N PRO A 17 -17.74 -42.73 21.04
CA PRO A 17 -18.65 -42.59 19.91
C PRO A 17 -17.88 -42.67 18.58
N LEU A 18 -18.43 -43.41 17.62
CA LEU A 18 -17.88 -43.54 16.27
C LEU A 18 -17.80 -42.18 15.56
N LEU A 19 -16.60 -41.81 15.13
CA LEU A 19 -16.35 -40.60 14.35
C LEU A 19 -16.78 -40.84 12.88
N VAL A 20 -18.00 -40.42 12.53
CA VAL A 20 -18.43 -40.37 11.13
C VAL A 20 -17.79 -39.16 10.46
N VAL A 21 -16.83 -39.42 9.56
CA VAL A 21 -16.15 -38.38 8.77
C VAL A 21 -17.00 -38.06 7.53
N PRO A 22 -17.47 -36.81 7.34
CA PRO A 22 -18.14 -36.42 6.10
C PRO A 22 -17.12 -36.33 4.93
N PRO A 23 -17.52 -36.63 3.69
CA PRO A 23 -16.60 -36.64 2.55
C PRO A 23 -16.06 -35.23 2.23
N LEU A 24 -14.74 -35.13 2.11
CA LEU A 24 -14.05 -33.93 1.62
C LEU A 24 -14.32 -33.75 0.11
N VAL A 25 -15.12 -32.74 -0.23
CA VAL A 25 -15.18 -32.21 -1.60
C VAL A 25 -14.03 -31.22 -1.80
N MET A 26 -13.01 -31.64 -2.55
CA MET A 26 -11.90 -30.76 -2.96
C MET A 26 -12.33 -29.88 -4.13
N PRO A 27 -12.16 -28.54 -4.07
CA PRO A 27 -12.28 -27.69 -5.26
C PRO A 27 -11.09 -27.93 -6.22
N PRO A 28 -11.28 -27.75 -7.53
CA PRO A 28 -10.23 -28.01 -8.52
C PRO A 28 -9.06 -27.02 -8.38
N LEU A 29 -7.85 -27.57 -8.27
CA LEU A 29 -6.60 -26.80 -8.16
C LEU A 29 -6.17 -26.31 -9.55
N VAL A 30 -6.24 -24.99 -9.80
CA VAL A 30 -5.68 -24.39 -11.03
C VAL A 30 -4.18 -24.17 -10.82
N VAL A 31 -3.35 -24.94 -11.55
CA VAL A 31 -1.88 -24.87 -11.46
C VAL A 31 -1.34 -23.84 -12.46
N PRO A 32 -0.61 -22.79 -12.02
CA PRO A 32 0.12 -21.91 -12.93
C PRO A 32 1.41 -22.59 -13.45
N PRO A 33 1.85 -22.32 -14.70
CA PRO A 33 2.97 -23.02 -15.31
C PRO A 33 4.33 -22.65 -14.69
N LEU A 34 5.10 -23.68 -14.33
CA LEU A 34 6.50 -23.56 -13.89
C LEU A 34 7.44 -23.37 -15.08
N VAL A 35 8.26 -22.32 -15.04
CA VAL A 35 9.36 -22.09 -15.99
C VAL A 35 10.69 -22.43 -15.32
N MET A 36 11.42 -23.40 -15.88
CA MET A 36 12.74 -23.82 -15.39
C MET A 36 13.87 -22.91 -15.94
N PRO A 37 14.81 -22.45 -15.11
CA PRO A 37 16.07 -21.84 -15.58
C PRO A 37 17.10 -22.92 -15.96
N PRO A 38 18.00 -22.66 -16.93
CA PRO A 38 18.96 -23.66 -17.41
C PRO A 38 20.17 -23.83 -16.49
N LEU A 39 20.70 -25.06 -16.48
CA LEU A 39 21.90 -25.46 -15.74
C LEU A 39 23.17 -25.00 -16.48
N VAL A 40 24.17 -24.46 -15.78
CA VAL A 40 25.50 -24.12 -16.34
C VAL A 40 26.60 -24.73 -15.48
N VAL A 41 27.50 -25.48 -16.12
CA VAL A 41 28.63 -26.19 -15.49
C VAL A 41 29.86 -25.28 -15.43
N PRO A 42 30.56 -25.15 -14.28
CA PRO A 42 31.78 -24.34 -14.17
C PRO A 42 33.03 -25.09 -14.70
N PRO A 43 33.99 -24.40 -15.35
CA PRO A 43 35.23 -25.00 -15.83
C PRO A 43 36.34 -25.07 -14.78
N LEU A 44 37.23 -26.03 -14.96
CA LEU A 44 38.44 -26.27 -14.14
C LEU A 44 39.54 -25.24 -14.44
N VAL A 45 40.26 -24.73 -13.42
CA VAL A 45 41.42 -23.84 -13.61
C VAL A 45 42.59 -24.29 -12.72
N VAL A 46 43.79 -24.37 -13.32
CA VAL A 46 45.05 -24.81 -12.68
C VAL A 46 45.82 -23.60 -12.12
N PRO A 47 46.45 -23.68 -10.93
CA PRO A 47 47.18 -22.56 -10.34
C PRO A 47 48.62 -22.40 -10.89
N PRO A 48 49.15 -21.16 -11.00
CA PRO A 48 50.54 -20.90 -11.39
C PRO A 48 51.53 -20.90 -10.19
N LEU A 49 52.81 -21.12 -10.49
CA LEU A 49 53.91 -21.15 -9.50
C LEU A 49 54.24 -19.77 -8.89
N VAL A 50 54.76 -19.80 -7.66
CA VAL A 50 55.30 -18.64 -6.92
C VAL A 50 56.80 -18.81 -6.67
N MET A 51 57.58 -17.74 -6.87
CA MET A 51 58.99 -17.63 -6.48
C MET A 51 59.13 -16.70 -5.25
N PRO A 52 59.95 -17.04 -4.24
CA PRO A 52 60.06 -16.26 -3.00
C PRO A 52 61.10 -15.10 -3.08
N PRO A 53 60.95 -14.03 -2.27
CA PRO A 53 61.88 -12.91 -2.23
C PRO A 53 63.05 -13.10 -1.24
N LEU A 54 64.13 -12.35 -1.47
CA LEU A 54 65.38 -12.38 -0.69
C LEU A 54 65.26 -11.60 0.64
N VAL A 55 65.85 -12.13 1.72
CA VAL A 55 65.84 -11.54 3.07
C VAL A 55 67.20 -10.93 3.42
N VAL A 56 67.21 -9.75 4.07
CA VAL A 56 68.38 -9.20 4.78
C VAL A 56 67.96 -8.83 6.21
N PRO A 57 68.60 -9.37 7.27
CA PRO A 57 68.21 -9.12 8.66
C PRO A 57 68.86 -7.85 9.27
N PRO A 58 68.25 -7.25 10.32
CA PRO A 58 68.77 -6.07 10.99
C PRO A 58 69.75 -6.39 12.13
N LEU A 59 70.67 -5.46 12.42
CA LEU A 59 71.55 -5.50 13.59
C LEU A 59 70.86 -4.93 14.84
N VAL A 60 70.98 -5.64 15.96
CA VAL A 60 70.47 -5.27 17.29
C VAL A 60 71.63 -4.96 18.23
N MET A 61 71.49 -3.94 19.08
CA MET A 61 72.29 -3.74 20.30
C MET A 61 71.38 -3.24 21.45
N PRO A 62 71.69 -3.52 22.73
CA PRO A 62 70.69 -3.64 23.81
C PRO A 62 70.72 -2.48 24.85
N PRO A 63 69.86 -2.48 25.90
CA PRO A 63 69.45 -1.26 26.61
C PRO A 63 69.99 -1.08 28.06
N SER A 64 69.49 -0.01 28.72
CA SER A 64 69.42 0.30 30.17
C SER A 64 70.48 1.27 30.76
N GLY A 65 70.03 2.12 31.71
CA GLY A 65 70.93 2.95 32.53
C GLY A 65 70.44 4.37 32.92
N HIS A 66 69.55 4.47 33.91
CA HIS A 66 69.39 5.58 34.91
C HIS A 66 69.30 7.09 34.52
N ALA A 67 68.34 7.79 35.13
CA ALA A 67 68.30 9.25 35.27
C ALA A 67 69.19 9.72 36.46
N PRO A 68 69.54 11.02 36.57
CA PRO A 68 68.66 11.92 37.35
C PRO A 68 68.56 13.42 36.92
N LEU A 69 67.40 14.02 37.26
CA LEU A 69 67.16 15.40 37.75
C LEU A 69 67.56 16.66 36.90
N TRP A 70 66.51 17.32 36.37
CA TRP A 70 66.13 18.77 36.37
C TRP A 70 67.13 19.93 36.67
N PRO A 71 66.86 21.20 36.25
CA PRO A 71 65.53 21.82 36.12
C PRO A 71 65.19 22.54 34.80
N CYS A 72 63.87 22.67 34.56
CA CYS A 72 63.28 23.60 33.59
C CYS A 72 62.98 24.95 34.24
N LEU A 73 63.31 26.05 33.56
CA LEU A 73 62.75 27.40 33.71
C LEU A 73 62.88 28.07 32.31
N LEU A 74 61.96 28.87 31.78
CA LEU A 74 60.61 29.27 32.23
C LEU A 74 59.88 29.87 31.00
N TRP A 75 58.74 29.31 30.59
CA TRP A 75 57.53 30.09 30.28
C TRP A 75 56.29 29.18 30.14
N SER A 76 55.39 29.30 31.11
CA SER A 76 54.03 28.76 31.10
C SER A 76 53.09 29.99 31.05
N CYS A 77 52.14 30.09 30.12
CA CYS A 77 50.74 29.62 30.23
C CYS A 77 49.92 30.37 31.32
N PRO A 78 48.62 30.68 31.07
CA PRO A 78 47.59 29.65 31.02
C PRO A 78 46.43 29.86 30.02
N LEU A 79 45.45 28.93 30.12
CA LEU A 79 44.11 28.89 29.50
C LEU A 79 44.01 28.34 28.07
N TRP A 80 43.99 27.00 27.95
CA TRP A 80 42.83 26.28 27.42
C TRP A 80 42.84 24.80 27.86
N SER A 81 41.65 24.28 28.14
CA SER A 81 41.43 22.90 28.60
C SER A 81 40.48 22.22 27.61
N CYS A 82 40.89 21.10 27.03
CA CYS A 82 40.01 20.15 26.36
C CYS A 82 40.50 18.71 26.60
N PRO A 83 39.60 17.72 26.73
CA PRO A 83 39.93 16.38 27.19
C PRO A 83 40.56 15.50 26.09
N PRO A 84 41.25 14.40 26.46
CA PRO A 84 41.91 13.52 25.51
C PRO A 84 40.91 12.61 24.76
N LEU A 85 41.09 12.49 23.45
CA LEU A 85 40.43 11.49 22.61
C LEU A 85 41.32 10.25 22.46
N VAL A 86 40.74 9.08 22.72
CA VAL A 86 41.38 7.77 22.60
C VAL A 86 41.30 7.28 21.14
N MET A 87 42.40 6.74 20.61
CA MET A 87 42.45 6.12 19.29
C MET A 87 42.16 4.61 19.36
N PRO A 88 41.19 4.08 18.59
CA PRO A 88 41.13 2.66 18.22
C PRO A 88 41.99 2.35 16.97
N PRO A 89 42.33 1.08 16.69
CA PRO A 89 43.37 0.73 15.72
C PRO A 89 42.94 0.73 14.24
N SER A 90 43.94 0.83 13.37
CA SER A 90 43.83 0.79 11.91
C SER A 90 43.69 -0.63 11.34
N GLY A 91 42.82 -0.80 10.34
CA GLY A 91 42.75 -2.00 9.47
C GLY A 91 42.34 -1.62 8.05
N HIS A 92 42.99 -2.20 7.04
CA HIS A 92 42.71 -1.92 5.62
C HIS A 92 41.66 -2.85 5.02
N ALA A 93 40.91 -2.35 4.04
CA ALA A 93 40.18 -3.14 3.05
C ALA A 93 40.37 -2.54 1.65
N SER A 94 40.61 -3.38 0.65
CA SER A 94 40.79 -3.01 -0.77
C SER A 94 39.71 -3.65 -1.66
N SER A 95 39.63 -3.22 -2.92
CA SER A 95 38.43 -3.28 -3.77
C SER A 95 38.43 -4.38 -4.87
N GLY A 96 37.24 -4.73 -5.38
CA GLY A 96 37.02 -5.59 -6.56
C GLY A 96 35.63 -5.39 -7.22
N PRO A 97 35.42 -5.69 -8.52
CA PRO A 97 34.38 -5.05 -9.36
C PRO A 97 33.09 -5.86 -9.61
N ALA A 98 32.07 -5.20 -10.19
CA ALA A 98 30.76 -5.78 -10.55
C ALA A 98 30.42 -5.64 -12.08
N PRO A 99 29.77 -6.66 -12.69
CA PRO A 99 29.48 -6.71 -14.14
C PRO A 99 28.16 -6.00 -14.56
N SER A 100 27.91 -5.96 -15.88
CA SER A 100 26.87 -5.14 -16.54
C SER A 100 25.87 -5.95 -17.40
N GLY A 101 24.69 -5.39 -17.69
CA GLY A 101 23.64 -5.97 -18.54
C GLY A 101 22.77 -4.91 -19.25
N PRO A 102 22.01 -5.26 -20.31
CA PRO A 102 21.37 -4.29 -21.22
C PRO A 102 19.93 -3.90 -20.87
N ALA A 103 19.47 -2.78 -21.42
CA ALA A 103 18.08 -2.30 -21.33
C ALA A 103 17.26 -2.64 -22.60
N PRO A 104 15.95 -2.96 -22.49
CA PRO A 104 15.09 -3.28 -23.62
C PRO A 104 14.63 -2.02 -24.38
N SER A 105 14.41 -2.18 -25.69
CA SER A 105 13.91 -1.15 -26.60
C SER A 105 12.38 -1.13 -26.69
N GLY A 106 11.79 0.06 -26.88
CA GLY A 106 10.34 0.24 -27.04
C GLY A 106 9.99 1.37 -28.02
N ARG A 107 8.82 1.26 -28.65
CA ARG A 107 8.30 2.19 -29.68
C ARG A 107 7.16 3.01 -29.07
N ALA A 108 7.20 4.34 -29.17
CA ALA A 108 6.11 5.19 -28.69
C ALA A 108 4.90 5.14 -29.63
N HIS A 109 3.68 5.12 -29.08
CA HIS A 109 2.43 5.19 -29.84
C HIS A 109 2.07 6.63 -30.21
N SER A 110 1.33 6.80 -31.31
CA SER A 110 0.89 8.11 -31.82
C SER A 110 -0.21 8.74 -30.97
N GLY A 111 -0.12 10.05 -30.69
CA GLY A 111 -1.17 10.82 -30.04
C GLY A 111 -1.23 12.26 -30.57
N ARG A 112 -2.43 12.85 -30.56
CA ARG A 112 -2.68 14.25 -30.95
C ARG A 112 -3.01 15.04 -29.68
N ALA A 113 -2.17 16.01 -29.31
CA ALA A 113 -2.40 16.81 -28.11
C ALA A 113 -3.63 17.73 -28.26
N SER A 114 -4.49 17.77 -27.24
CA SER A 114 -5.64 18.68 -27.15
C SER A 114 -5.22 20.06 -26.65
N SER A 115 -5.86 21.12 -27.13
CA SER A 115 -5.49 22.51 -26.83
C SER A 115 -5.96 22.97 -25.44
N GLY A 116 -5.08 23.58 -24.65
CA GLY A 116 -5.38 24.28 -23.40
C GLY A 116 -4.83 25.71 -23.41
N ARG A 117 -5.44 26.62 -22.64
CA ARG A 117 -5.12 28.06 -22.62
C ARG A 117 -4.43 28.44 -21.31
N ALA A 118 -3.18 28.89 -21.38
CA ALA A 118 -2.43 29.43 -20.25
C ALA A 118 -2.35 30.97 -20.31
N SER A 119 -2.06 31.62 -19.19
CA SER A 119 -2.23 33.06 -18.98
C SER A 119 -1.21 33.98 -19.67
N SER A 120 -0.18 33.45 -20.33
CA SER A 120 0.60 34.20 -21.32
C SER A 120 1.22 33.27 -22.38
N GLY A 121 1.06 33.62 -23.67
CA GLY A 121 1.63 32.89 -24.80
C GLY A 121 0.71 31.84 -25.45
N ARG A 122 0.82 31.68 -26.78
CA ARG A 122 0.07 30.69 -27.59
C ARG A 122 1.04 29.61 -28.08
N ALA A 123 0.85 28.37 -27.66
CA ALA A 123 1.65 27.24 -28.15
C ALA A 123 1.31 26.91 -29.62
N PRO A 124 2.30 26.68 -30.50
CA PRO A 124 2.05 26.30 -31.89
C PRO A 124 1.70 24.81 -32.01
N SER A 125 0.76 24.49 -32.91
CA SER A 125 0.34 23.12 -33.22
C SER A 125 1.09 22.57 -34.44
N GLY A 126 1.70 21.40 -34.32
CA GLY A 126 2.33 20.70 -35.45
C GLY A 126 2.60 19.21 -35.17
N PRO A 127 2.80 18.38 -36.21
CA PRO A 127 3.17 16.98 -36.05
C PRO A 127 4.63 16.84 -35.61
N ALA A 128 4.91 15.94 -34.67
CA ALA A 128 6.28 15.62 -34.25
C ALA A 128 6.97 14.72 -35.31
N PRO A 129 8.19 15.06 -35.77
CA PRO A 129 8.94 14.21 -36.70
C PRO A 129 9.48 12.96 -35.99
N SER A 130 9.46 11.82 -36.71
CA SER A 130 9.99 10.55 -36.22
C SER A 130 11.50 10.43 -36.50
N GLY A 131 12.28 9.99 -35.50
CA GLY A 131 13.71 9.75 -35.64
C GLY A 131 14.27 8.85 -34.54
N PRO A 132 15.37 8.10 -34.79
CA PRO A 132 15.99 7.23 -33.79
C PRO A 132 16.88 8.02 -32.82
N ALA A 133 16.85 7.65 -31.53
CA ALA A 133 17.79 8.17 -30.55
C ALA A 133 19.13 7.40 -30.60
N PRO A 134 20.30 8.08 -30.51
CA PRO A 134 21.60 7.42 -30.52
C PRO A 134 21.91 6.72 -29.19
N SER A 135 22.59 5.57 -29.27
CA SER A 135 22.95 4.72 -28.14
C SER A 135 24.18 5.22 -27.36
N GLY A 136 24.12 5.20 -26.03
CA GLY A 136 25.26 5.45 -25.13
C GLY A 136 25.24 4.53 -23.90
N ARG A 137 26.43 4.21 -23.34
CA ARG A 137 26.61 3.24 -22.24
C ARG A 137 27.20 3.94 -21.00
N ALA A 138 26.58 3.76 -19.84
CA ALA A 138 27.07 4.27 -18.55
C ALA A 138 27.79 3.18 -17.72
N PRO A 139 28.80 3.52 -16.89
CA PRO A 139 29.59 2.56 -16.10
C PRO A 139 28.95 2.14 -14.75
N SER A 140 29.47 1.07 -14.15
CA SER A 140 28.88 0.30 -13.03
C SER A 140 29.48 0.57 -11.64
N GLY A 141 28.73 0.21 -10.58
CA GLY A 141 29.22 0.09 -9.20
C GLY A 141 28.16 -0.42 -8.21
N ARG A 142 28.55 -1.24 -7.21
CA ARG A 142 27.70 -1.67 -6.08
C ARG A 142 28.55 -2.00 -4.84
N ALA A 143 27.94 -1.95 -3.65
CA ALA A 143 28.56 -2.17 -2.34
C ALA A 143 28.14 -3.50 -1.67
N SER A 144 28.81 -3.89 -0.59
CA SER A 144 28.35 -4.93 0.37
C SER A 144 28.96 -4.76 1.78
N SER A 145 28.35 -5.46 2.76
CA SER A 145 28.55 -5.37 4.22
C SER A 145 29.58 -6.36 4.82
N GLY A 146 29.80 -6.32 6.14
CA GLY A 146 30.69 -7.23 6.90
C GLY A 146 30.02 -8.01 8.06
N PRO A 147 30.77 -8.88 8.80
CA PRO A 147 30.22 -9.84 9.78
C PRO A 147 30.66 -9.64 11.26
N ALA A 148 30.25 -10.55 12.16
CA ALA A 148 30.51 -10.55 13.62
C ALA A 148 31.05 -11.92 14.17
N PRO A 149 31.62 -12.00 15.40
CA PRO A 149 32.06 -13.23 16.11
C PRO A 149 31.12 -13.65 17.29
N SER A 150 30.66 -14.91 17.45
CA SER A 150 31.25 -16.13 18.10
C SER A 150 31.35 -16.07 19.66
N VAL A 151 31.07 -17.09 20.52
CA VAL A 151 31.29 -18.58 20.54
C VAL A 151 30.27 -19.36 21.45
N LEU A 152 30.18 -20.71 21.28
CA LEU A 152 29.37 -21.79 21.95
C LEU A 152 29.98 -22.34 23.31
N PRO A 153 29.76 -23.59 23.87
CA PRO A 153 28.90 -24.80 23.60
C PRO A 153 28.29 -25.46 24.92
N PRO A 154 28.01 -26.80 25.12
CA PRO A 154 27.85 -28.01 24.23
C PRO A 154 26.68 -29.03 24.50
N LEU A 155 26.59 -30.04 23.59
CA LEU A 155 26.06 -31.44 23.71
C LEU A 155 24.50 -31.66 23.66
N VAL A 156 23.89 -32.83 23.31
CA VAL A 156 24.29 -34.25 23.01
C VAL A 156 23.60 -34.82 21.71
N LEU A 157 23.92 -36.08 21.34
CA LEU A 157 23.42 -37.02 20.28
C LEU A 157 22.10 -37.80 20.62
N PRO A 158 21.48 -38.70 19.78
CA PRO A 158 22.04 -39.58 18.71
C PRO A 158 21.22 -39.76 17.37
N PRO A 159 21.69 -40.59 16.39
CA PRO A 159 21.23 -40.55 14.99
C PRO A 159 20.45 -41.80 14.48
N LEU A 160 19.80 -41.69 13.31
CA LEU A 160 19.43 -42.83 12.46
C LEU A 160 19.42 -42.50 10.95
N VAL A 161 20.42 -43.05 10.25
CA VAL A 161 20.32 -43.94 9.07
C VAL A 161 19.23 -43.66 8.01
N LEU A 162 19.66 -43.31 6.78
CA LEU A 162 18.88 -43.51 5.54
C LEU A 162 19.25 -44.84 4.85
N PRO A 163 18.27 -45.65 4.39
CA PRO A 163 18.47 -46.69 3.38
C PRO A 163 18.29 -46.13 1.94
N PRO A 164 18.79 -46.84 0.90
CA PRO A 164 18.77 -46.35 -0.47
C PRO A 164 17.39 -46.50 -1.16
N LEU A 165 17.05 -45.57 -2.04
CA LEU A 165 15.88 -45.69 -2.92
C LEU A 165 16.16 -46.71 -4.03
N VAL A 166 15.68 -47.94 -3.86
CA VAL A 166 15.58 -48.93 -4.94
C VAL A 166 14.27 -48.69 -5.68
N VAL A 167 14.32 -48.64 -7.02
CA VAL A 167 13.15 -48.52 -7.89
C VAL A 167 12.61 -49.92 -8.22
N PRO A 168 11.35 -50.26 -7.85
CA PRO A 168 10.64 -51.40 -8.40
C PRO A 168 9.74 -50.99 -9.58
N PRO A 169 9.43 -51.89 -10.52
CA PRO A 169 8.57 -51.58 -11.67
C PRO A 169 7.10 -51.46 -11.25
N LEU A 170 6.36 -50.58 -11.95
CA LEU A 170 4.91 -50.47 -11.78
C LEU A 170 4.22 -51.72 -12.36
N VAL A 171 3.75 -52.60 -11.50
CA VAL A 171 2.81 -53.67 -11.86
C VAL A 171 1.40 -53.12 -11.74
N VAL A 172 0.62 -53.24 -12.82
CA VAL A 172 -0.79 -52.83 -12.86
C VAL A 172 -1.66 -54.02 -12.43
N PRO A 173 -2.41 -53.95 -11.30
CA PRO A 173 -3.52 -54.85 -11.05
C PRO A 173 -4.78 -54.34 -11.79
N PRO A 174 -5.60 -55.23 -12.38
CA PRO A 174 -6.85 -54.83 -13.02
C PRO A 174 -7.93 -54.55 -11.97
N LEU A 175 -8.81 -53.58 -12.26
CA LEU A 175 -10.10 -53.46 -11.58
C LEU A 175 -11.19 -53.29 -12.64
N GLU A 176 -12.10 -54.26 -12.68
CA GLU A 176 -13.24 -54.26 -13.60
C GLU A 176 -14.32 -53.28 -13.11
N ILE A 177 -14.83 -52.45 -14.02
CA ILE A 177 -16.11 -51.74 -13.85
C ILE A 177 -16.87 -51.86 -15.18
N PRO A 178 -18.11 -52.38 -15.20
CA PRO A 178 -18.86 -52.60 -16.44
C PRO A 178 -19.38 -51.28 -17.01
N LEU A 179 -18.97 -50.99 -18.25
CA LEU A 179 -19.55 -49.94 -19.09
C LEU A 179 -20.73 -50.52 -19.89
N PHE A 180 -21.93 -49.94 -19.72
CA PHE A 180 -22.98 -50.01 -20.74
C PHE A 180 -23.02 -48.71 -21.52
N LEU A 181 -22.48 -48.73 -22.74
CA LEU A 181 -22.68 -47.67 -23.74
C LEU A 181 -23.98 -47.91 -24.50
N GLY A 182 -24.75 -46.84 -24.72
CA GLY A 182 -25.74 -46.72 -25.79
C GLY A 182 -25.40 -45.47 -26.62
N SER A 183 -24.97 -45.67 -27.87
CA SER A 183 -24.42 -44.64 -28.75
C SER A 183 -25.50 -43.83 -29.51
N PRO A 184 -25.17 -42.63 -30.02
CA PRO A 184 -26.10 -41.79 -30.80
C PRO A 184 -26.20 -42.25 -32.26
N LEU A 185 -27.27 -41.81 -32.94
CA LEU A 185 -27.44 -41.96 -34.39
C LEU A 185 -27.69 -40.58 -35.04
N ALA A 186 -26.95 -40.32 -36.11
CA ALA A 186 -27.10 -39.16 -36.98
C ALA A 186 -27.61 -39.58 -38.38
N GLU A 187 -28.06 -38.57 -39.12
CA GLU A 187 -28.63 -38.53 -40.48
C GLU A 187 -28.22 -39.60 -41.53
N PRO A 188 -29.11 -39.90 -42.49
CA PRO A 188 -28.74 -40.47 -43.78
C PRO A 188 -29.14 -39.61 -45.00
N HIS A 189 -28.22 -39.48 -45.96
CA HIS A 189 -28.48 -38.91 -47.29
C HIS A 189 -28.56 -40.02 -48.39
N LYS A 190 -29.76 -40.19 -48.97
CA LYS A 190 -30.07 -40.20 -50.42
C LYS A 190 -29.63 -41.37 -51.37
N VAL A 191 -30.58 -41.78 -52.26
CA VAL A 191 -30.45 -42.46 -53.61
C VAL A 191 -30.37 -44.02 -53.63
N PRO A 192 -31.05 -44.79 -54.55
CA PRO A 192 -32.40 -44.66 -55.15
C PRO A 192 -33.25 -45.98 -55.31
N ALA A 193 -34.53 -45.81 -55.66
CA ALA A 193 -35.49 -46.68 -56.39
C ALA A 193 -35.24 -48.19 -56.73
N LEU A 194 -36.26 -49.05 -56.46
CA LEU A 194 -36.97 -49.87 -57.48
C LEU A 194 -38.26 -50.58 -56.95
N ARG A 195 -39.18 -50.92 -57.86
CA ARG A 195 -40.55 -51.46 -57.70
C ARG A 195 -40.67 -52.83 -56.98
N GLY A 196 -41.82 -53.11 -56.34
CA GLY A 196 -42.34 -54.50 -56.21
C GLY A 196 -43.47 -54.77 -55.20
N HIS A 197 -44.73 -54.76 -55.67
CA HIS A 197 -45.96 -55.44 -55.18
C HIS A 197 -46.16 -55.91 -53.70
N HIS A 198 -47.33 -55.53 -53.16
CA HIS A 198 -48.05 -56.16 -52.02
C HIS A 198 -48.32 -57.67 -52.20
N PRO A 199 -48.55 -58.44 -51.11
CA PRO A 199 -49.93 -58.59 -50.58
C PRO A 199 -50.06 -58.38 -49.07
N GLU A 200 -50.90 -57.41 -48.69
CA GLU A 200 -51.55 -57.38 -47.37
C GLU A 200 -52.67 -58.42 -47.30
N ALA A 201 -52.55 -59.41 -46.41
CA ALA A 201 -53.68 -60.29 -46.05
C ALA A 201 -53.50 -60.99 -44.69
N SER A 202 -52.27 -61.44 -44.38
CA SER A 202 -52.03 -62.28 -43.20
C SER A 202 -51.97 -61.49 -41.88
N MET A 203 -51.40 -60.28 -41.90
CA MET A 203 -51.16 -59.49 -40.68
C MET A 203 -52.44 -59.01 -39.99
N ARG A 204 -53.52 -58.71 -40.75
CA ARG A 204 -54.78 -58.18 -40.20
C ARG A 204 -55.55 -59.23 -39.40
N ARG A 205 -55.47 -60.51 -39.79
CA ARG A 205 -56.05 -61.63 -39.02
C ARG A 205 -55.25 -61.93 -37.76
N PHE A 206 -53.93 -61.78 -37.81
CA PHE A 206 -53.07 -61.95 -36.64
C PHE A 206 -53.31 -60.86 -35.57
N LEU A 207 -53.46 -59.59 -35.98
CA LEU A 207 -53.83 -58.51 -35.04
C LEU A 207 -55.24 -58.68 -34.47
N GLN A 208 -56.23 -59.12 -35.25
CA GLN A 208 -57.58 -59.35 -34.74
C GLN A 208 -57.64 -60.51 -33.73
N ALA A 209 -56.84 -61.57 -33.93
CA ALA A 209 -56.70 -62.65 -32.95
C ALA A 209 -56.00 -62.16 -31.66
N LEU A 210 -54.98 -61.31 -31.76
CA LEU A 210 -54.31 -60.72 -30.60
C LEU A 210 -55.26 -59.82 -29.78
N LEU A 211 -56.07 -58.99 -30.46
CA LEU A 211 -57.04 -58.09 -29.83
C LEU A 211 -58.16 -58.85 -29.10
N LEU A 212 -58.61 -59.99 -29.63
CA LEU A 212 -59.60 -60.86 -28.98
C LEU A 212 -59.04 -61.65 -27.78
N LEU A 213 -57.73 -61.93 -27.77
CA LEU A 213 -57.06 -62.55 -26.61
C LEU A 213 -56.84 -61.56 -25.46
N CYS A 214 -56.76 -60.26 -25.73
CA CYS A 214 -56.66 -59.23 -24.68
C CYS A 214 -58.00 -58.86 -24.03
N SER A 215 -59.15 -59.25 -24.60
CA SER A 215 -60.48 -58.91 -24.05
C SER A 215 -61.08 -59.97 -23.11
N LEU A 216 -60.34 -61.03 -22.77
CA LEU A 216 -60.76 -62.09 -21.83
C LEU A 216 -59.82 -62.18 -20.63
N GLY A 217 -59.52 -61.03 -20.05
CA GLY A 217 -58.93 -60.90 -18.73
C GLY A 217 -59.81 -60.03 -17.84
N GLU A 218 -60.79 -60.62 -17.16
CA GLU A 218 -61.42 -60.01 -15.97
C GLU A 218 -60.40 -60.01 -14.82
N GLY A 219 -59.38 -59.17 -14.95
CA GLY A 219 -58.60 -58.74 -13.81
C GLY A 219 -59.47 -57.81 -12.97
N HIS A 220 -59.59 -58.08 -11.67
CA HIS A 220 -60.09 -57.10 -10.72
C HIS A 220 -59.41 -55.74 -10.95
N PRO A 221 -60.11 -54.60 -10.75
CA PRO A 221 -59.49 -53.29 -10.77
C PRO A 221 -58.51 -53.18 -9.58
N GLY A 222 -57.28 -53.65 -9.79
CA GLY A 222 -56.15 -53.22 -8.99
C GLY A 222 -56.01 -51.70 -9.09
N PRO A 223 -55.49 -51.03 -8.06
CA PRO A 223 -55.35 -49.58 -8.09
C PRO A 223 -54.52 -49.20 -9.33
N ALA A 224 -55.07 -48.28 -10.14
CA ALA A 224 -54.30 -47.60 -11.17
C ALA A 224 -53.01 -47.05 -10.53
N CYS A 225 -51.91 -46.97 -11.28
CA CYS A 225 -50.64 -46.45 -10.77
C CYS A 225 -50.82 -45.04 -10.20
N SER A 226 -51.02 -44.97 -8.88
CA SER A 226 -51.17 -43.72 -8.14
C SER A 226 -49.81 -43.05 -8.05
N LEU A 227 -49.73 -41.79 -8.44
CA LEU A 227 -48.56 -40.98 -8.12
C LEU A 227 -48.46 -40.89 -6.60
N GLN A 228 -47.45 -41.53 -6.01
CA GLN A 228 -47.26 -41.58 -4.56
C GLN A 228 -46.82 -40.19 -4.10
N SER A 229 -47.64 -39.53 -3.28
CA SER A 229 -47.65 -38.06 -3.21
C SER A 229 -47.52 -37.48 -1.81
N TRP A 230 -47.22 -36.18 -1.78
CA TRP A 230 -47.43 -35.33 -0.62
C TRP A 230 -48.75 -34.58 -0.83
N ASP A 231 -49.65 -34.65 0.16
CA ASP A 231 -50.90 -33.90 0.14
C ASP A 231 -50.59 -32.42 0.44
N MET A 232 -50.70 -31.57 -0.57
CA MET A 232 -50.29 -30.17 -0.53
C MET A 232 -51.52 -29.28 -0.66
N ASP A 233 -52.30 -29.14 0.42
CA ASP A 233 -53.51 -28.31 0.39
C ASP A 233 -53.20 -26.86 -0.02
N SER A 234 -53.86 -26.42 -1.10
CA SER A 234 -53.85 -25.03 -1.58
C SER A 234 -55.22 -24.39 -1.36
N PHE A 235 -55.25 -23.10 -1.04
CA PHE A 235 -56.50 -22.37 -0.94
C PHE A 235 -56.90 -21.82 -2.31
N SER A 236 -58.19 -21.85 -2.66
CA SER A 236 -58.65 -21.30 -3.94
C SER A 236 -59.98 -20.58 -3.83
N GLN A 237 -60.13 -19.52 -4.62
CA GLN A 237 -61.39 -18.84 -4.88
C GLN A 237 -61.69 -18.96 -6.39
N PRO A 238 -62.87 -19.46 -6.80
CA PRO A 238 -63.20 -19.66 -8.20
C PRO A 238 -63.35 -18.34 -8.96
N GLY A 239 -63.13 -18.42 -10.27
CA GLY A 239 -63.34 -17.36 -11.27
C GLY A 239 -63.21 -17.97 -12.67
N ASP A 240 -63.53 -17.20 -13.71
CA ASP A 240 -63.33 -17.61 -15.11
C ASP A 240 -61.85 -17.84 -15.43
N VAL A 241 -60.96 -17.05 -14.82
CA VAL A 241 -59.50 -17.15 -14.93
C VAL A 241 -58.88 -17.12 -13.53
N LEU A 242 -57.90 -17.99 -13.26
CA LEU A 242 -57.23 -18.06 -11.97
C LEU A 242 -55.82 -17.47 -12.02
N ILE A 243 -55.48 -16.63 -11.05
CA ILE A 243 -54.10 -16.23 -10.78
C ILE A 243 -53.52 -17.13 -9.69
N GLY A 244 -52.44 -17.83 -10.02
CA GLY A 244 -51.68 -18.60 -9.05
C GLY A 244 -50.86 -17.69 -8.14
N GLY A 245 -50.58 -18.11 -6.91
CA GLY A 245 -49.65 -17.37 -6.05
C GLY A 245 -48.96 -18.23 -5.01
N VAL A 246 -47.66 -17.99 -4.86
CA VAL A 246 -46.81 -18.65 -3.88
C VAL A 246 -46.20 -17.56 -3.02
N PHE A 247 -46.63 -17.50 -1.76
CA PHE A 247 -46.25 -16.48 -0.80
C PHE A 247 -45.60 -17.13 0.42
N VAL A 248 -44.78 -16.38 1.14
CA VAL A 248 -44.53 -16.65 2.55
C VAL A 248 -45.69 -16.08 3.35
N ILE A 249 -46.20 -16.83 4.32
CA ILE A 249 -47.12 -16.30 5.36
C ILE A 249 -46.58 -16.62 6.76
N HIS A 250 -45.96 -17.80 6.90
CA HIS A 250 -45.28 -18.27 8.10
C HIS A 250 -43.76 -18.02 8.04
N SER A 251 -43.17 -17.42 9.08
CA SER A 251 -41.74 -17.07 9.11
C SER A 251 -40.80 -18.21 9.51
N GLY A 252 -41.32 -19.42 9.71
CA GLY A 252 -40.54 -20.60 10.09
C GLY A 252 -41.16 -21.90 9.60
N PHE A 253 -40.34 -22.94 9.54
CA PHE A 253 -40.74 -24.29 9.20
C PHE A 253 -40.00 -25.31 10.07
N VAL A 254 -40.61 -26.48 10.29
CA VAL A 254 -39.95 -27.62 10.93
C VAL A 254 -39.96 -28.79 9.97
N PHE A 255 -38.77 -29.21 9.55
CA PHE A 255 -38.60 -30.54 8.97
C PHE A 255 -38.67 -31.58 10.09
N PRO A 256 -39.56 -32.59 9.98
CA PRO A 256 -39.42 -33.78 10.81
C PRO A 256 -38.08 -34.45 10.50
N ARG A 257 -37.39 -34.95 11.53
CA ARG A 257 -36.06 -35.55 11.35
C ARG A 257 -36.17 -36.77 10.43
N PRO A 258 -35.43 -36.83 9.31
CA PRO A 258 -35.47 -38.01 8.44
C PRO A 258 -34.87 -39.20 9.21
N THR A 259 -35.70 -40.18 9.52
CA THR A 259 -35.28 -41.48 10.05
C THR A 259 -34.69 -42.38 8.95
N PHE A 260 -34.93 -42.03 7.68
CA PHE A 260 -34.65 -42.83 6.49
C PHE A 260 -35.33 -44.22 6.50
N GLN A 261 -36.36 -44.39 7.34
CA GLN A 261 -37.17 -45.61 7.46
C GLN A 261 -38.59 -45.43 6.87
N GLU A 262 -39.08 -44.19 6.83
CA GLU A 262 -40.38 -43.81 6.29
C GLU A 262 -40.21 -42.68 5.27
N MET A 263 -41.24 -42.43 4.45
CA MET A 263 -41.27 -41.29 3.55
C MET A 263 -41.15 -39.99 4.36
N PRO A 264 -40.28 -39.03 3.97
CA PRO A 264 -40.19 -37.75 4.66
C PRO A 264 -41.54 -37.03 4.65
N GLN A 265 -42.07 -36.75 5.83
CA GLN A 265 -43.27 -35.93 6.00
C GLN A 265 -42.98 -34.48 5.59
N PRO A 266 -43.95 -33.76 4.99
CA PRO A 266 -43.74 -32.38 4.55
C PRO A 266 -43.42 -31.47 5.74
N ALA A 267 -42.62 -30.42 5.50
CA ALA A 267 -42.28 -29.47 6.55
C ALA A 267 -43.54 -28.74 7.07
N SER A 268 -43.72 -28.70 8.39
CA SER A 268 -44.84 -27.99 9.01
C SER A 268 -44.48 -26.51 9.24
N CYS A 269 -45.44 -25.63 8.97
CA CYS A 269 -45.27 -24.18 9.04
C CYS A 269 -45.42 -23.67 10.47
N LYS A 270 -44.67 -22.63 10.84
CA LYS A 270 -44.68 -22.00 12.17
C LYS A 270 -44.55 -20.49 12.09
N ASP A 271 -45.03 -19.82 13.15
CA ASP A 271 -44.92 -18.38 13.33
C ASP A 271 -45.60 -17.56 12.22
N PHE A 272 -46.95 -17.54 12.23
CA PHE A 272 -47.77 -16.73 11.33
C PHE A 272 -47.39 -15.24 11.46
N GLN A 273 -47.11 -14.55 10.34
CA GLN A 273 -46.78 -13.12 10.33
C GLN A 273 -47.81 -12.29 9.58
N THR A 274 -48.41 -11.32 10.28
CA THR A 274 -49.43 -10.45 9.74
C THR A 274 -48.94 -9.61 8.55
N ARG A 275 -47.67 -9.20 8.53
CA ARG A 275 -47.09 -8.45 7.41
C ARG A 275 -46.91 -9.31 6.15
N TYR A 276 -46.45 -10.55 6.27
CA TYR A 276 -46.38 -11.45 5.12
C TYR A 276 -47.79 -11.84 4.62
N TYR A 277 -48.74 -12.05 5.54
CA TYR A 277 -50.15 -12.21 5.19
C TYR A 277 -50.76 -10.97 4.51
N ARG A 278 -50.27 -9.77 4.82
CA ARG A 278 -50.69 -8.51 4.17
C ARG A 278 -50.27 -8.46 2.70
N ASP A 279 -49.09 -8.97 2.35
CA ASP A 279 -48.63 -9.02 0.95
C ASP A 279 -49.55 -9.91 0.10
N PHE A 280 -49.98 -11.04 0.69
CA PHE A 280 -51.04 -11.91 0.16
C PHE A 280 -52.41 -11.19 0.05
N LEU A 281 -52.80 -10.41 1.07
CA LEU A 281 -54.05 -9.63 1.04
C LEU A 281 -54.02 -8.52 -0.02
N GLY A 282 -52.85 -7.99 -0.37
CA GLY A 282 -52.67 -7.05 -1.48
C GLY A 282 -53.01 -7.65 -2.85
N LEU A 283 -52.75 -8.96 -3.05
CA LEU A 283 -53.19 -9.70 -4.24
C LEU A 283 -54.71 -9.85 -4.26
N ILE A 284 -55.34 -10.22 -3.14
CA ILE A 284 -56.82 -10.33 -3.08
C ILE A 284 -57.48 -8.97 -3.31
N PHE A 285 -56.95 -7.90 -2.72
CA PHE A 285 -57.44 -6.55 -2.91
C PHE A 285 -57.37 -6.11 -4.37
N ALA A 286 -56.26 -6.37 -5.07
CA ALA A 286 -56.14 -6.09 -6.50
C ALA A 286 -57.16 -6.88 -7.34
N ILE A 287 -57.38 -8.16 -7.02
CA ILE A 287 -58.39 -8.98 -7.70
C ILE A 287 -59.80 -8.44 -7.46
N ASP A 288 -60.12 -8.03 -6.22
CA ASP A 288 -61.38 -7.36 -5.92
C ASP A 288 -61.53 -6.04 -6.71
N GLU A 289 -60.51 -5.19 -6.78
CA GLU A 289 -60.57 -3.95 -7.58
C GLU A 289 -60.78 -4.23 -9.08
N VAL A 290 -60.06 -5.19 -9.65
CA VAL A 290 -60.21 -5.57 -11.08
C VAL A 290 -61.62 -6.09 -11.35
N ASN A 291 -62.14 -6.99 -10.50
CA ASN A 291 -63.49 -7.56 -10.67
C ASN A 291 -64.64 -6.53 -10.52
N HIS A 292 -64.39 -5.38 -9.89
CA HIS A 292 -65.35 -4.26 -9.82
C HIS A 292 -65.12 -3.19 -10.90
N SER A 293 -64.08 -3.33 -11.75
CA SER A 293 -63.79 -2.38 -12.82
C SER A 293 -64.74 -2.59 -14.00
N PRO A 294 -65.42 -1.53 -14.50
CA PRO A 294 -66.19 -1.63 -15.75
C PRO A 294 -65.29 -1.59 -16.99
N ASP A 295 -64.07 -1.08 -16.86
CA ASP A 295 -63.15 -0.84 -17.99
C ASP A 295 -62.18 -2.01 -18.20
N LEU A 296 -61.71 -2.62 -17.11
CA LEU A 296 -60.70 -3.69 -17.12
C LEU A 296 -61.35 -5.06 -16.89
N LEU A 297 -61.22 -5.95 -17.89
CA LEU A 297 -61.83 -7.29 -17.91
C LEU A 297 -63.37 -7.33 -17.69
N PRO A 298 -64.16 -6.53 -18.44
CA PRO A 298 -65.62 -6.55 -18.31
C PRO A 298 -66.20 -7.94 -18.60
N ASN A 299 -67.13 -8.39 -17.74
CA ASN A 299 -67.78 -9.71 -17.77
C ASN A 299 -66.85 -10.93 -17.56
N ILE A 300 -65.63 -10.76 -17.05
CA ILE A 300 -64.69 -11.85 -16.77
C ILE A 300 -64.24 -11.77 -15.32
N THR A 301 -64.43 -12.84 -14.56
CA THR A 301 -64.05 -12.88 -13.15
C THR A 301 -62.65 -13.46 -12.95
N LEU A 302 -61.78 -12.71 -12.27
CA LEU A 302 -60.51 -13.21 -11.76
C LEU A 302 -60.73 -13.91 -10.41
N GLY A 303 -60.35 -15.18 -10.36
CA GLY A 303 -60.16 -15.96 -9.13
C GLY A 303 -58.68 -16.17 -8.84
N PHE A 304 -58.38 -17.01 -7.85
CA PHE A 304 -56.99 -17.32 -7.48
C PHE A 304 -56.81 -18.71 -6.89
N ARG A 305 -55.58 -19.22 -6.93
CA ARG A 305 -55.13 -20.38 -6.15
C ARG A 305 -53.80 -20.07 -5.46
N LEU A 306 -53.76 -20.20 -4.15
CA LEU A 306 -52.72 -19.64 -3.30
C LEU A 306 -52.14 -20.70 -2.35
N TYR A 307 -50.83 -20.64 -2.17
CA TYR A 307 -50.06 -21.62 -1.41
C TYR A 307 -49.00 -20.97 -0.51
N ASP A 308 -48.87 -21.46 0.72
CA ASP A 308 -47.87 -20.98 1.69
C ASP A 308 -46.56 -21.78 1.62
N SER A 309 -45.52 -21.10 1.13
CA SER A 309 -44.15 -21.60 1.04
C SER A 309 -43.47 -21.76 2.40
N CYS A 310 -43.92 -21.04 3.42
CA CYS A 310 -43.38 -21.09 4.79
C CYS A 310 -41.85 -20.98 4.86
N MET A 311 -41.23 -20.10 4.06
CA MET A 311 -39.77 -19.93 3.95
C MET A 311 -38.96 -21.16 3.44
N SER A 312 -39.61 -22.18 2.87
CA SER A 312 -38.95 -23.43 2.46
C SER A 312 -38.90 -23.60 0.94
N GLU A 313 -37.69 -23.74 0.37
CA GLU A 313 -37.47 -23.95 -1.08
C GLU A 313 -38.25 -25.14 -1.63
N LEU A 314 -38.33 -26.23 -0.85
CA LEU A 314 -39.08 -27.44 -1.20
C LEU A 314 -40.59 -27.16 -1.26
N ARG A 315 -41.15 -26.49 -0.24
CA ARG A 315 -42.58 -26.12 -0.22
C ARG A 315 -42.92 -25.08 -1.28
N ALA A 316 -42.05 -24.11 -1.52
CA ALA A 316 -42.24 -23.08 -2.56
C ALA A 316 -42.31 -23.71 -3.95
N THR A 317 -41.36 -24.60 -4.27
CA THR A 317 -41.30 -25.28 -5.58
C THR A 317 -42.44 -26.29 -5.75
N GLY A 318 -42.74 -27.09 -4.72
CA GLY A 318 -43.88 -28.01 -4.73
C GLY A 318 -45.22 -27.28 -4.84
N GLY A 319 -45.39 -26.20 -4.08
CA GLY A 319 -46.58 -25.34 -4.11
C GLY A 319 -46.82 -24.70 -5.48
N ALA A 320 -45.76 -24.22 -6.16
CA ALA A 320 -45.88 -23.72 -7.53
C ALA A 320 -46.41 -24.78 -8.50
N LEU A 321 -45.95 -26.04 -8.38
CA LEU A 321 -46.46 -27.16 -9.19
C LEU A 321 -47.91 -27.55 -8.83
N THR A 322 -48.25 -27.60 -7.54
CA THR A 322 -49.62 -27.86 -7.07
C THR A 322 -50.61 -26.80 -7.54
N VAL A 323 -50.22 -25.52 -7.48
CA VAL A 323 -51.03 -24.40 -7.97
C VAL A 323 -51.35 -24.56 -9.46
N MET A 324 -50.39 -25.01 -10.26
CA MET A 324 -50.56 -25.20 -11.71
C MET A 324 -51.32 -26.47 -12.13
N SER A 325 -51.19 -27.58 -11.40
CA SER A 325 -51.67 -28.91 -11.87
C SER A 325 -53.07 -29.30 -11.39
N GLU A 326 -53.71 -28.48 -10.54
CA GLU A 326 -55.00 -28.69 -9.84
C GLU A 326 -55.11 -29.95 -8.97
N MET A 327 -54.19 -30.90 -9.09
CA MET A 327 -54.07 -32.06 -8.24
C MET A 327 -53.46 -31.70 -6.87
N ARG A 328 -53.92 -32.37 -5.82
CA ARG A 328 -53.22 -32.46 -4.51
C ARG A 328 -51.75 -32.89 -4.67
N ASN A 329 -51.46 -33.63 -5.74
CA ASN A 329 -50.20 -34.25 -6.04
C ASN A 329 -49.45 -33.45 -7.13
N PRO A 330 -48.35 -32.73 -6.84
CA PRO A 330 -47.68 -31.91 -7.84
C PRO A 330 -47.04 -32.75 -8.96
N ALA A 331 -47.46 -32.53 -10.21
CA ALA A 331 -46.89 -33.18 -11.40
C ALA A 331 -46.61 -32.14 -12.51
N PRO A 332 -45.36 -31.99 -12.99
CA PRO A 332 -45.04 -31.01 -14.05
C PRO A 332 -45.70 -31.36 -15.38
N GLY A 333 -46.42 -30.40 -15.98
CA GLY A 333 -47.04 -30.56 -17.29
C GLY A 333 -48.23 -31.53 -17.35
N TYR A 334 -48.77 -31.92 -16.19
CA TYR A 334 -50.03 -32.66 -16.10
C TYR A 334 -51.12 -31.73 -15.59
N ASP A 335 -52.32 -31.85 -16.17
CA ASP A 335 -53.39 -30.89 -16.03
C ASP A 335 -54.74 -31.62 -15.89
N CYS A 336 -55.51 -31.23 -14.87
CA CYS A 336 -56.77 -31.83 -14.46
C CYS A 336 -57.92 -30.79 -14.41
N HIS A 337 -57.93 -29.83 -15.34
CA HIS A 337 -58.99 -28.84 -15.43
C HIS A 337 -60.37 -29.45 -15.78
N GLU A 338 -61.36 -29.17 -14.92
CA GLU A 338 -62.78 -29.26 -15.31
C GLU A 338 -63.30 -27.91 -15.83
N HIS A 339 -62.93 -26.76 -15.22
CA HIS A 339 -63.60 -25.47 -15.50
C HIS A 339 -62.77 -24.16 -15.52
N SER A 340 -61.57 -24.05 -14.93
CA SER A 340 -60.84 -22.76 -14.80
C SER A 340 -59.32 -22.90 -14.87
N HIS A 341 -58.64 -22.10 -15.71
CA HIS A 341 -57.19 -22.20 -15.94
C HIS A 341 -56.35 -21.25 -15.07
N VAL A 342 -55.19 -21.72 -14.60
CA VAL A 342 -54.18 -20.88 -13.95
C VAL A 342 -53.24 -20.28 -14.99
N VAL A 343 -53.35 -18.98 -15.23
CA VAL A 343 -52.63 -18.29 -16.34
C VAL A 343 -51.20 -17.87 -16.02
N GLY A 344 -50.82 -17.89 -14.74
CA GLY A 344 -49.52 -17.44 -14.26
C GLY A 344 -49.44 -17.42 -12.74
N ILE A 345 -48.24 -17.22 -12.21
CA ILE A 345 -47.97 -17.18 -10.77
C ILE A 345 -47.49 -15.78 -10.34
N VAL A 346 -47.99 -15.30 -9.20
CA VAL A 346 -47.44 -14.17 -8.43
C VAL A 346 -46.58 -14.71 -7.29
N GLY A 347 -45.38 -14.15 -7.11
CA GLY A 347 -44.40 -14.61 -6.12
C GLY A 347 -43.12 -15.18 -6.76
N GLU A 348 -42.10 -15.55 -5.99
CA GLU A 348 -42.04 -15.56 -4.52
C GLU A 348 -41.34 -14.27 -4.02
N LEU A 349 -41.54 -13.88 -2.75
CA LEU A 349 -40.91 -12.74 -2.07
C LEU A 349 -39.38 -12.83 -2.05
N PHE A 350 -38.80 -13.99 -1.74
CA PHE A 350 -37.37 -14.19 -1.59
C PHE A 350 -36.73 -14.83 -2.83
N SER A 351 -35.58 -14.28 -3.23
CA SER A 351 -34.88 -14.71 -4.46
C SER A 351 -34.41 -16.17 -4.41
N ALA A 352 -34.12 -16.71 -3.22
CA ALA A 352 -33.76 -18.12 -3.04
C ALA A 352 -34.93 -19.06 -3.35
N LEU A 353 -36.17 -18.65 -3.03
CA LEU A 353 -37.38 -19.43 -3.30
C LEU A 353 -37.86 -19.25 -4.76
N SER A 354 -37.73 -18.04 -5.33
CA SER A 354 -38.07 -17.80 -6.74
C SER A 354 -37.15 -18.50 -7.73
N LEU A 355 -35.86 -18.69 -7.43
CA LEU A 355 -34.89 -19.26 -8.38
C LEU A 355 -35.23 -20.69 -8.85
N PRO A 356 -35.57 -21.67 -7.99
CA PRO A 356 -36.01 -22.99 -8.44
C PRO A 356 -37.36 -22.94 -9.17
N ILE A 357 -38.31 -22.13 -8.70
CA ILE A 357 -39.62 -21.94 -9.36
C ILE A 357 -39.43 -21.43 -10.79
N ALA A 358 -38.61 -20.39 -10.97
CA ALA A 358 -38.36 -19.75 -12.26
C ALA A 358 -37.72 -20.68 -13.30
N ARG A 359 -36.93 -21.68 -12.87
CA ARG A 359 -36.40 -22.72 -13.77
C ARG A 359 -37.50 -23.65 -14.26
N VAL A 360 -38.37 -24.10 -13.37
CA VAL A 360 -39.48 -25.01 -13.69
C VAL A 360 -40.51 -24.33 -14.61
N LEU A 361 -40.99 -23.15 -14.22
CA LEU A 361 -41.95 -22.36 -15.00
C LEU A 361 -41.34 -21.80 -16.30
N GLY A 362 -40.02 -21.63 -16.33
CA GLY A 362 -39.25 -21.31 -17.54
C GLY A 362 -39.42 -22.36 -18.64
N VAL A 363 -39.31 -23.64 -18.29
CA VAL A 363 -39.49 -24.78 -19.22
C VAL A 363 -40.95 -24.95 -19.64
N LEU A 364 -41.90 -24.69 -18.72
CA LEU A 364 -43.34 -24.79 -18.99
C LEU A 364 -43.94 -23.56 -19.69
N HIS A 365 -43.13 -22.52 -19.97
CA HIS A 365 -43.58 -21.22 -20.50
C HIS A 365 -44.69 -20.53 -19.68
N VAL A 366 -44.77 -20.83 -18.38
CA VAL A 366 -45.73 -20.21 -17.46
C VAL A 366 -45.12 -18.91 -16.91
N PRO A 367 -45.80 -17.75 -17.04
CA PRO A 367 -45.31 -16.50 -16.48
C PRO A 367 -45.25 -16.57 -14.95
N GLN A 368 -44.17 -16.03 -14.41
CA GLN A 368 -43.99 -15.78 -12.99
C GLN A 368 -43.69 -14.30 -12.79
N ILE A 369 -44.48 -13.59 -12.00
CA ILE A 369 -44.22 -12.21 -11.61
C ILE A 369 -43.90 -12.18 -10.11
N SER A 370 -42.62 -12.06 -9.77
CA SER A 370 -42.21 -11.92 -8.38
C SER A 370 -42.44 -10.50 -7.86
N HIS A 371 -43.00 -10.40 -6.66
CA HIS A 371 -43.22 -9.14 -5.97
C HIS A 371 -42.09 -8.74 -5.01
N GLY A 372 -40.98 -9.49 -4.95
CA GLY A 372 -39.91 -9.27 -3.97
C GLY A 372 -38.50 -9.76 -4.34
N SER A 373 -38.35 -10.61 -5.35
CA SER A 373 -37.07 -11.26 -5.66
C SER A 373 -36.12 -10.34 -6.43
N THR A 374 -35.26 -9.63 -5.69
CA THR A 374 -34.32 -8.64 -6.23
C THR A 374 -33.06 -9.19 -6.89
N LEU A 375 -32.77 -10.51 -6.87
CA LEU A 375 -31.54 -11.07 -7.46
C LEU A 375 -31.41 -10.77 -8.98
N SER A 376 -30.35 -10.09 -9.38
CA SER A 376 -30.06 -9.72 -10.78
C SER A 376 -29.88 -10.91 -11.74
N ALA A 377 -29.48 -12.10 -11.27
CA ALA A 377 -29.35 -13.28 -12.13
C ALA A 377 -30.69 -13.70 -12.78
N LEU A 378 -31.83 -13.38 -12.16
CA LEU A 378 -33.18 -13.68 -12.65
C LEU A 378 -33.59 -12.83 -13.87
N SER A 379 -32.87 -11.74 -14.14
CA SER A 379 -33.04 -10.91 -15.35
C SER A 379 -32.67 -11.69 -16.63
N ASN A 380 -31.78 -12.70 -16.55
CA ASN A 380 -31.30 -13.45 -17.71
C ASN A 380 -32.39 -14.33 -18.34
N LYS A 381 -32.98 -13.85 -19.45
CA LYS A 381 -34.06 -14.55 -20.20
C LYS A 381 -33.64 -15.78 -21.00
N ILE A 382 -32.35 -16.10 -21.08
CA ILE A 382 -31.90 -17.40 -21.60
C ILE A 382 -32.18 -18.50 -20.57
N ASN A 383 -31.86 -18.23 -19.30
CA ASN A 383 -32.04 -19.18 -18.20
C ASN A 383 -33.43 -19.12 -17.55
N PHE A 384 -34.05 -17.93 -17.57
CA PHE A 384 -35.33 -17.64 -16.91
C PHE A 384 -36.31 -16.96 -17.89
N PRO A 385 -36.68 -17.62 -19.01
CA PRO A 385 -37.46 -16.99 -20.08
C PRO A 385 -38.85 -16.53 -19.65
N SER A 386 -39.43 -17.12 -18.59
CA SER A 386 -40.78 -16.82 -18.11
C SER A 386 -40.84 -15.98 -16.83
N PHE A 387 -39.68 -15.61 -16.27
CA PHE A 387 -39.62 -14.82 -15.04
C PHE A 387 -39.70 -13.31 -15.33
N LEU A 388 -40.51 -12.60 -14.56
CA LEU A 388 -40.58 -11.14 -14.48
C LEU A 388 -40.70 -10.74 -13.00
N ARG A 389 -40.56 -9.44 -12.69
CA ARG A 389 -40.78 -8.93 -11.35
C ARG A 389 -41.25 -7.49 -11.31
N THR A 390 -42.12 -7.20 -10.36
CA THR A 390 -42.61 -5.85 -10.06
C THR A 390 -41.73 -5.10 -9.07
N VAL A 391 -40.64 -5.69 -8.55
CA VAL A 391 -39.60 -4.99 -7.78
C VAL A 391 -38.33 -4.74 -8.61
N PRO A 392 -37.55 -3.67 -8.32
CA PRO A 392 -36.30 -3.42 -9.03
C PRO A 392 -35.17 -4.44 -8.76
N SER A 393 -34.27 -4.56 -9.74
CA SER A 393 -33.06 -5.38 -9.66
C SER A 393 -32.04 -4.88 -8.63
N ASN A 394 -31.46 -5.80 -7.85
CA ASN A 394 -30.42 -5.50 -6.86
C ASN A 394 -29.13 -4.93 -7.46
N MET A 395 -28.95 -4.94 -8.79
CA MET A 395 -27.85 -4.26 -9.48
C MET A 395 -27.81 -2.76 -9.14
N PHE A 396 -28.97 -2.09 -9.17
CA PHE A 396 -29.11 -0.67 -8.84
C PHE A 396 -28.96 -0.43 -7.34
N GLN A 397 -29.55 -1.30 -6.51
CA GLN A 397 -29.40 -1.29 -5.05
C GLN A 397 -27.93 -1.39 -4.61
N ASN A 398 -27.14 -2.27 -5.22
CA ASN A 398 -25.72 -2.43 -4.88
C ASN A 398 -24.91 -1.17 -5.23
N THR A 399 -25.28 -0.50 -6.32
CA THR A 399 -24.74 0.82 -6.68
C THR A 399 -25.16 1.90 -5.67
N ALA A 400 -26.40 1.87 -5.18
CA ALA A 400 -26.87 2.77 -4.12
C ALA A 400 -26.10 2.57 -2.80
N LEU A 401 -25.97 1.31 -2.33
CA LEU A 401 -25.25 0.97 -1.09
C LEU A 401 -23.80 1.43 -1.13
N THR A 402 -23.09 1.16 -2.22
CA THR A 402 -21.68 1.56 -2.39
C THR A 402 -21.50 3.07 -2.45
N ARG A 403 -22.43 3.80 -3.07
CA ARG A 403 -22.44 5.27 -3.04
C ARG A 403 -22.80 5.84 -1.67
N LEU A 404 -23.73 5.25 -0.93
CA LEU A 404 -24.02 5.68 0.45
C LEU A 404 -22.77 5.56 1.33
N VAL A 405 -22.02 4.45 1.23
CA VAL A 405 -20.73 4.27 1.92
C VAL A 405 -19.74 5.39 1.58
N GLY A 406 -19.63 5.76 0.30
CA GLY A 406 -18.78 6.88 -0.14
C GLY A 406 -19.27 8.26 0.32
N LEU A 407 -20.57 8.54 0.23
CA LEU A 407 -21.19 9.82 0.59
C LEU A 407 -21.02 10.16 2.08
N PHE A 408 -21.07 9.15 2.96
CA PHE A 408 -20.82 9.32 4.38
C PHE A 408 -19.33 9.26 4.77
N GLY A 409 -18.41 9.09 3.79
CA GLY A 409 -16.96 9.05 4.03
C GLY A 409 -16.48 7.79 4.76
N TRP A 410 -17.22 6.68 4.69
CA TRP A 410 -16.89 5.44 5.39
C TRP A 410 -15.85 4.62 4.62
N THR A 411 -14.64 4.51 5.17
CA THR A 411 -13.52 3.80 4.53
C THR A 411 -13.28 2.40 5.10
N TYR A 412 -13.95 2.02 6.19
CA TYR A 412 -13.80 0.71 6.83
C TYR A 412 -15.13 0.21 7.38
N VAL A 413 -15.71 -0.80 6.75
CA VAL A 413 -17.06 -1.31 7.06
C VAL A 413 -17.07 -2.83 7.29
N GLY A 414 -18.05 -3.33 8.03
CA GLY A 414 -18.34 -4.76 8.16
C GLY A 414 -19.44 -5.19 7.19
N MET A 415 -19.54 -6.49 6.91
CA MET A 415 -20.62 -7.06 6.11
C MET A 415 -21.26 -8.27 6.80
N LEU A 416 -22.59 -8.35 6.71
CA LEU A 416 -23.39 -9.49 7.16
C LEU A 416 -24.27 -9.95 6.00
N VAL A 417 -24.18 -11.22 5.62
CA VAL A 417 -24.92 -11.81 4.50
C VAL A 417 -25.69 -13.07 4.91
N VAL A 418 -26.74 -13.43 4.16
CA VAL A 418 -27.41 -14.72 4.32
C VAL A 418 -26.52 -15.87 3.84
N ASP A 419 -26.51 -16.99 4.56
CA ASP A 419 -25.72 -18.18 4.24
C ASP A 419 -26.40 -19.06 3.16
N ASN A 420 -26.48 -18.55 1.94
CA ASN A 420 -26.89 -19.29 0.75
C ASN A 420 -26.25 -18.69 -0.53
N ASP A 421 -26.45 -19.33 -1.68
CA ASP A 421 -25.88 -18.90 -2.96
C ASP A 421 -26.24 -17.45 -3.35
N VAL A 422 -27.45 -17.00 -2.99
CA VAL A 422 -27.93 -15.63 -3.24
C VAL A 422 -27.14 -14.61 -2.40
N GLY A 423 -26.97 -14.90 -1.11
CA GLY A 423 -26.22 -14.04 -0.19
C GLY A 423 -24.72 -14.01 -0.47
N GLU A 424 -24.13 -15.13 -0.90
CA GLU A 424 -22.74 -15.19 -1.37
C GLU A 424 -22.55 -14.33 -2.63
N GLN A 425 -23.35 -14.55 -3.68
CA GLN A 425 -23.24 -13.78 -4.92
C GLN A 425 -23.49 -12.28 -4.70
N GLY A 426 -24.53 -11.92 -3.95
CA GLY A 426 -24.82 -10.54 -3.59
C GLY A 426 -23.71 -9.90 -2.74
N GLY A 427 -23.19 -10.65 -1.76
CA GLY A 427 -22.08 -10.23 -0.90
C GLY A 427 -20.81 -9.91 -1.68
N GLN A 428 -20.40 -10.77 -2.62
CA GLN A 428 -19.22 -10.53 -3.45
C GLN A 428 -19.37 -9.30 -4.36
N VAL A 429 -20.55 -9.08 -4.96
CA VAL A 429 -20.82 -7.90 -5.80
C VAL A 429 -20.80 -6.61 -4.98
N ILE A 430 -21.44 -6.59 -3.81
CA ILE A 430 -21.43 -5.43 -2.91
C ILE A 430 -19.99 -5.15 -2.44
N ARG A 431 -19.26 -6.19 -2.00
CA ARG A 431 -17.86 -6.09 -1.57
C ARG A 431 -16.98 -5.48 -2.66
N ALA A 432 -17.01 -6.03 -3.87
CA ALA A 432 -16.21 -5.54 -4.99
C ALA A 432 -16.54 -4.07 -5.34
N GLY A 433 -17.80 -3.66 -5.20
CA GLY A 433 -18.22 -2.27 -5.37
C GLY A 433 -17.66 -1.34 -4.28
N ILE A 434 -17.65 -1.77 -3.01
CA ILE A 434 -17.07 -1.01 -1.88
C ILE A 434 -15.55 -0.87 -2.06
N GLU A 435 -14.86 -1.97 -2.40
CA GLU A 435 -13.41 -2.00 -2.63
C GLU A 435 -13.02 -1.13 -3.85
N LYS A 436 -13.81 -1.15 -4.93
CA LYS A 436 -13.62 -0.28 -6.10
C LYS A 436 -13.84 1.22 -5.80
N ALA A 437 -14.67 1.55 -4.82
CA ALA A 437 -14.89 2.92 -4.35
C ALA A 437 -13.77 3.45 -3.44
N GLY A 438 -12.79 2.62 -3.07
CA GLY A 438 -11.66 2.99 -2.21
C GLY A 438 -11.87 2.70 -0.72
N SER A 439 -12.94 2.00 -0.35
CA SER A 439 -13.26 1.60 1.03
C SER A 439 -12.97 0.11 1.25
N CYS A 440 -12.67 -0.30 2.48
CA CYS A 440 -12.35 -1.69 2.80
C CYS A 440 -13.45 -2.39 3.59
N VAL A 441 -13.63 -3.69 3.32
CA VAL A 441 -14.46 -4.59 4.12
C VAL A 441 -13.57 -5.29 5.17
N ALA A 442 -13.88 -5.05 6.45
CA ALA A 442 -13.12 -5.55 7.60
C ALA A 442 -13.37 -7.03 7.89
N PHE A 443 -14.64 -7.44 7.78
CA PHE A 443 -15.11 -8.81 7.93
C PHE A 443 -16.37 -8.99 7.06
N LEU A 444 -16.61 -10.22 6.64
CA LEU A 444 -17.85 -10.64 6.00
C LEU A 444 -18.28 -11.93 6.70
N GLU A 445 -19.30 -11.83 7.55
CA GLU A 445 -19.86 -12.98 8.27
C GLU A 445 -21.18 -13.41 7.65
N LYS A 446 -21.44 -14.72 7.71
CA LYS A 446 -22.67 -15.33 7.21
C LYS A 446 -23.65 -15.62 8.33
N ILE A 447 -24.94 -15.63 8.01
CA ILE A 447 -26.02 -15.87 8.99
C ILE A 447 -27.09 -16.78 8.36
N HIS A 448 -27.51 -17.82 9.08
CA HIS A 448 -28.65 -18.65 8.71
C HIS A 448 -29.65 -18.78 9.86
N LEU A 449 -30.92 -19.08 9.53
CA LEU A 449 -32.00 -19.20 10.52
C LEU A 449 -31.79 -20.42 11.43
N SER A 450 -31.18 -21.46 10.88
CA SER A 450 -30.88 -22.73 11.58
C SER A 450 -29.55 -22.72 12.36
N TYR A 451 -28.89 -21.57 12.52
CA TYR A 451 -27.64 -21.50 13.30
C TYR A 451 -27.89 -21.77 14.78
N SER A 452 -27.04 -22.61 15.38
CA SER A 452 -27.02 -22.80 16.84
C SER A 452 -26.52 -21.54 17.57
N MET A 453 -26.89 -21.38 18.84
CA MET A 453 -26.43 -20.25 19.66
C MET A 453 -24.90 -20.12 19.72
N ALA A 454 -24.16 -21.23 19.65
CA ALA A 454 -22.71 -21.21 19.57
C ALA A 454 -22.20 -20.61 18.25
N GLN A 455 -22.89 -20.83 17.13
CA GLN A 455 -22.55 -20.20 15.85
C GLN A 455 -22.87 -18.70 15.86
N ILE A 456 -24.03 -18.31 16.42
CA ILE A 456 -24.43 -16.91 16.57
C ILE A 456 -23.43 -16.14 17.44
N GLN A 457 -23.04 -16.71 18.59
CA GLN A 457 -22.04 -16.12 19.48
C GLN A 457 -20.68 -15.88 18.80
N ARG A 458 -20.23 -16.74 17.86
CA ARG A 458 -19.01 -16.44 17.07
C ARG A 458 -19.15 -15.17 16.23
N VAL A 459 -20.31 -14.94 15.61
CA VAL A 459 -20.57 -13.73 14.81
C VAL A 459 -20.66 -12.48 15.69
N VAL A 460 -21.33 -12.59 16.85
CA VAL A 460 -21.31 -11.53 17.89
C VAL A 460 -19.87 -11.19 18.29
N ASP A 461 -19.04 -12.20 18.54
CA ASP A 461 -17.65 -12.03 18.95
C ASP A 461 -16.82 -11.27 17.91
N VAL A 462 -17.00 -11.57 16.61
CA VAL A 462 -16.35 -10.85 15.51
C VAL A 462 -16.81 -9.39 15.48
N ILE A 463 -18.11 -9.13 15.54
CA ILE A 463 -18.68 -7.77 15.54
C ILE A 463 -18.18 -6.97 16.77
N ARG A 464 -18.17 -7.60 17.95
CA ARG A 464 -17.74 -7.00 19.23
C ARG A 464 -16.26 -6.64 19.24
N LYS A 465 -15.39 -7.54 18.76
CA LYS A 465 -13.94 -7.34 18.72
C LYS A 465 -13.50 -6.37 17.61
N SER A 466 -14.37 -6.10 16.63
CA SER A 466 -14.08 -5.17 15.53
C SER A 466 -14.20 -3.69 15.92
N SER A 467 -13.28 -2.87 15.40
CA SER A 467 -13.33 -1.39 15.45
C SER A 467 -14.34 -0.75 14.48
N VAL A 468 -14.99 -1.57 13.65
CA VAL A 468 -16.03 -1.15 12.69
C VAL A 468 -17.21 -0.53 13.43
N ASN A 469 -17.67 0.64 13.01
CA ASN A 469 -18.93 1.22 13.50
C ASN A 469 -20.10 0.98 12.54
N VAL A 470 -19.83 0.79 11.24
CA VAL A 470 -20.85 0.67 10.19
C VAL A 470 -20.84 -0.72 9.54
N ILE A 471 -22.00 -1.37 9.49
CA ILE A 471 -22.17 -2.73 8.98
C ILE A 471 -23.19 -2.74 7.83
N VAL A 472 -22.80 -3.24 6.67
CA VAL A 472 -23.72 -3.46 5.53
C VAL A 472 -24.44 -4.80 5.73
N LEU A 473 -25.78 -4.77 5.68
CA LEU A 473 -26.63 -5.92 5.96
C LEU A 473 -27.38 -6.35 4.69
N HIS A 474 -27.04 -7.54 4.18
CA HIS A 474 -27.63 -8.14 2.99
C HIS A 474 -28.15 -9.56 3.28
N SER A 475 -29.26 -9.63 4.02
CA SER A 475 -29.89 -10.85 4.49
C SER A 475 -31.36 -10.60 4.80
N PRO A 476 -32.30 -11.55 4.58
CA PRO A 476 -33.65 -11.46 5.12
C PRO A 476 -33.68 -11.33 6.65
N GLU A 477 -34.60 -10.49 7.14
CA GLU A 477 -34.74 -10.12 8.55
C GLU A 477 -34.85 -11.30 9.52
N VAL A 478 -35.51 -12.38 9.08
CA VAL A 478 -35.70 -13.60 9.89
C VAL A 478 -34.38 -14.25 10.29
N HIS A 479 -33.35 -14.22 9.43
CA HIS A 479 -32.04 -14.81 9.74
C HIS A 479 -31.29 -14.00 10.79
N VAL A 480 -31.48 -12.68 10.81
CA VAL A 480 -30.68 -11.73 11.60
C VAL A 480 -31.30 -11.46 12.98
N LYS A 481 -32.62 -11.66 13.15
CA LYS A 481 -33.37 -11.41 14.40
C LYS A 481 -32.62 -11.88 15.66
N VAL A 482 -32.23 -13.16 15.71
CA VAL A 482 -31.59 -13.77 16.89
C VAL A 482 -30.19 -13.21 17.13
N LEU A 483 -29.46 -12.83 16.07
CA LEU A 483 -28.19 -12.13 16.18
C LEU A 483 -28.35 -10.73 16.79
N LEU A 484 -29.38 -9.97 16.39
CA LEU A 484 -29.64 -8.63 16.94
C LEU A 484 -30.00 -8.67 18.43
N ASP A 485 -30.80 -9.64 18.86
CA ASP A 485 -31.10 -9.85 20.28
C ASP A 485 -29.81 -10.25 21.06
N SER A 486 -28.96 -11.10 20.48
CA SER A 486 -27.68 -11.49 21.08
C SER A 486 -26.67 -10.33 21.17
N LEU A 487 -26.64 -9.45 20.16
CA LEU A 487 -25.81 -8.23 20.17
C LEU A 487 -26.25 -7.27 21.28
N TYR A 488 -27.56 -7.16 21.55
CA TYR A 488 -28.06 -6.35 22.66
C TYR A 488 -27.63 -6.92 24.02
N ASP A 489 -27.75 -8.24 24.20
CA ASP A 489 -27.41 -8.92 25.46
C ASP A 489 -25.91 -8.91 25.77
N GLU A 490 -25.06 -8.70 24.76
CA GLU A 490 -23.60 -8.50 24.88
C GLU A 490 -23.20 -7.00 24.80
N GLU A 491 -24.16 -6.10 25.04
CA GLU A 491 -24.03 -4.63 25.11
C GLU A 491 -23.56 -3.92 23.81
N VAL A 492 -23.62 -4.60 22.66
CA VAL A 492 -23.19 -4.10 21.34
C VAL A 492 -24.32 -3.30 20.65
N THR A 493 -24.70 -2.17 21.25
CA THR A 493 -25.77 -1.28 20.75
C THR A 493 -25.28 -0.10 19.91
N HIS A 494 -23.96 0.15 19.87
CA HIS A 494 -23.39 1.34 19.23
C HIS A 494 -23.10 1.21 17.73
N LYS A 495 -23.32 0.04 17.12
CA LYS A 495 -23.13 -0.17 15.68
C LYS A 495 -24.28 0.50 14.90
N VAL A 496 -24.03 0.85 13.64
CA VAL A 496 -25.01 1.42 12.71
C VAL A 496 -25.06 0.53 11.47
N PHE A 497 -26.26 0.25 10.96
CA PHE A 497 -26.45 -0.64 9.82
C PHE A 497 -26.83 0.13 8.54
N ILE A 498 -26.37 -0.37 7.40
CA ILE A 498 -26.90 -0.01 6.08
C ILE A 498 -27.56 -1.25 5.50
N CYS A 499 -28.88 -1.24 5.40
CA CYS A 499 -29.66 -2.39 4.97
C CYS A 499 -29.96 -2.35 3.47
N SER A 500 -29.63 -3.45 2.80
CA SER A 500 -30.10 -3.77 1.46
C SER A 500 -31.63 -3.96 1.48
N ALA A 501 -32.34 -3.79 0.36
CA ALA A 501 -33.81 -3.97 0.34
C ALA A 501 -34.24 -5.40 0.70
N SER A 502 -33.35 -6.39 0.52
CA SER A 502 -33.55 -7.77 0.99
C SER A 502 -33.68 -7.92 2.51
N PHE A 503 -33.47 -6.87 3.32
CA PHE A 503 -33.72 -6.84 4.77
C PHE A 503 -34.90 -5.92 5.05
N ALA A 504 -36.09 -6.48 5.30
CA ALA A 504 -37.27 -5.67 5.57
C ALA A 504 -37.31 -5.21 7.03
N LEU A 505 -37.61 -3.93 7.24
CA LEU A 505 -37.74 -3.33 8.57
C LEU A 505 -39.16 -3.58 9.11
N ILE A 506 -39.37 -4.78 9.69
CA ILE A 506 -40.67 -5.29 10.15
C ILE A 506 -40.82 -5.19 11.68
N PRO A 507 -41.55 -4.18 12.22
CA PRO A 507 -41.90 -4.06 13.64
C PRO A 507 -42.30 -5.35 14.35
N GLY A 508 -43.17 -6.18 13.77
CA GLY A 508 -43.69 -7.40 14.38
C GLY A 508 -42.70 -8.57 14.45
N ILE A 509 -41.57 -8.52 13.73
CA ILE A 509 -40.55 -9.58 13.75
C ILE A 509 -39.49 -9.29 14.82
N PHE A 510 -39.03 -8.05 14.96
CA PHE A 510 -37.95 -7.68 15.87
C PHE A 510 -38.43 -7.41 17.30
N THR A 511 -37.66 -7.86 18.30
CA THR A 511 -37.96 -7.55 19.71
C THR A 511 -37.54 -6.11 20.05
N ARG A 512 -37.94 -5.61 21.24
CA ARG A 512 -37.44 -4.33 21.77
C ARG A 512 -35.91 -4.31 21.94
N LYS A 513 -35.24 -5.46 22.08
CA LYS A 513 -33.77 -5.56 22.14
C LYS A 513 -33.17 -5.33 20.75
N ALA A 514 -33.56 -6.14 19.78
CA ALA A 514 -33.15 -5.99 18.38
C ALA A 514 -33.40 -4.59 17.82
N TRP A 515 -34.56 -3.98 18.09
CA TRP A 515 -34.84 -2.62 17.65
C TRP A 515 -33.86 -1.58 18.20
N LYS A 516 -33.45 -1.67 19.48
CA LYS A 516 -32.45 -0.78 20.06
C LYS A 516 -31.10 -0.88 19.35
N VAL A 517 -30.71 -2.08 18.90
CA VAL A 517 -29.50 -2.30 18.08
C VAL A 517 -29.66 -1.73 16.67
N LEU A 518 -30.87 -1.72 16.11
CA LEU A 518 -31.18 -1.11 14.81
C LEU A 518 -31.34 0.43 14.85
N ASN A 519 -31.17 1.10 16.00
CA ASN A 519 -31.35 2.56 16.10
C ASN A 519 -30.36 3.30 15.18
N GLY A 520 -30.85 4.24 14.38
CA GLY A 520 -30.04 4.99 13.41
C GLY A 520 -29.65 4.21 12.15
N THR A 521 -30.19 3.00 11.94
CA THR A 521 -30.02 2.24 10.68
C THR A 521 -30.55 3.03 9.49
N ILE A 522 -29.88 2.91 8.35
CA ILE A 522 -30.36 3.37 7.04
C ILE A 522 -30.79 2.14 6.23
N GLY A 523 -32.00 2.14 5.69
CA GLY A 523 -32.52 1.08 4.82
C GLY A 523 -32.86 1.59 3.42
N LEU A 524 -32.73 0.73 2.43
CA LEU A 524 -33.31 0.90 1.10
C LEU A 524 -34.64 0.15 1.03
N ILE A 525 -35.71 0.79 0.60
CA ILE A 525 -36.99 0.12 0.31
C ILE A 525 -37.40 0.40 -1.16
N PRO A 526 -38.05 -0.56 -1.86
CA PRO A 526 -38.62 -0.31 -3.17
C PRO A 526 -39.63 0.84 -3.16
N SER A 527 -39.71 1.61 -4.27
CA SER A 527 -40.63 2.75 -4.33
C SER A 527 -42.11 2.31 -4.29
N THR A 528 -42.89 2.99 -3.43
CA THR A 528 -44.32 2.72 -3.21
C THR A 528 -45.21 3.71 -3.97
N GLY A 529 -46.29 3.20 -4.56
CA GLY A 529 -47.43 4.00 -5.03
C GLY A 529 -48.58 3.99 -4.03
N ALA A 530 -49.71 4.62 -4.41
CA ALA A 530 -50.91 4.66 -3.58
C ALA A 530 -51.78 3.39 -3.77
N MET A 531 -52.36 2.92 -2.68
CA MET A 531 -53.36 1.86 -2.64
C MET A 531 -54.65 2.40 -1.99
N PRO A 532 -55.41 3.26 -2.68
CA PRO A 532 -56.65 3.83 -2.14
C PRO A 532 -57.65 2.71 -1.83
N GLY A 533 -58.42 2.81 -0.74
CA GLY A 533 -59.38 1.78 -0.34
C GLY A 533 -58.77 0.56 0.39
N PHE A 534 -57.45 0.42 0.44
CA PHE A 534 -56.82 -0.77 1.03
C PHE A 534 -56.95 -0.82 2.57
N GLU A 535 -56.95 0.33 3.26
CA GLU A 535 -57.15 0.37 4.71
C GLU A 535 -58.60 -0.02 5.08
N GLU A 536 -59.56 0.50 4.33
CA GLU A 536 -60.98 0.15 4.46
C GLU A 536 -61.23 -1.33 4.12
N PHE A 537 -60.55 -1.87 3.10
CA PHE A 537 -60.57 -3.30 2.78
C PHE A 537 -60.07 -4.17 3.95
N LEU A 538 -58.92 -3.81 4.55
CA LEU A 538 -58.37 -4.52 5.71
C LEU A 538 -59.31 -4.44 6.93
N GLY A 539 -59.99 -3.31 7.13
CA GLY A 539 -61.04 -3.17 8.15
C GLY A 539 -62.31 -4.00 7.88
N SER A 540 -62.57 -4.37 6.62
CA SER A 540 -63.73 -5.18 6.21
C SER A 540 -63.54 -6.70 6.32
N LEU A 541 -62.35 -7.16 6.74
CA LEU A 541 -62.07 -8.57 6.97
C LEU A 541 -62.93 -9.11 8.12
N HIS A 542 -63.41 -10.35 8.00
CA HIS A 542 -64.28 -10.95 9.03
C HIS A 542 -64.19 -12.49 9.02
N PRO A 543 -64.20 -13.19 10.18
CA PRO A 543 -64.05 -14.65 10.23
C PRO A 543 -65.21 -15.42 9.59
N SER A 544 -66.40 -14.84 9.52
CA SER A 544 -67.54 -15.43 8.79
C SER A 544 -67.24 -15.59 7.28
N ARG A 545 -66.30 -14.82 6.73
CA ARG A 545 -65.83 -14.90 5.33
C ARG A 545 -64.58 -15.78 5.17
N TYR A 546 -64.38 -16.80 6.02
CA TYR A 546 -63.22 -17.70 5.95
C TYR A 546 -63.06 -18.43 4.58
N ASN A 547 -64.14 -18.63 3.84
CA ASN A 547 -64.11 -19.16 2.47
C ASN A 547 -63.56 -18.17 1.43
N LYS A 548 -63.41 -16.88 1.76
CA LYS A 548 -62.77 -15.86 0.93
C LYS A 548 -61.34 -15.56 1.40
N TYR A 549 -61.10 -15.60 2.71
CA TYR A 549 -59.83 -15.21 3.33
C TYR A 549 -59.21 -16.40 4.09
N PRO A 550 -58.16 -17.06 3.56
CA PRO A 550 -57.51 -18.18 4.24
C PRO A 550 -56.74 -17.67 5.44
N LEU A 551 -56.53 -18.52 6.44
CA LEU A 551 -55.81 -18.16 7.68
C LEU A 551 -56.42 -16.96 8.44
N ILE A 552 -57.62 -16.47 8.09
CA ILE A 552 -58.31 -15.39 8.81
C ILE A 552 -58.49 -15.71 10.30
N ARG A 553 -58.63 -17.00 10.64
CA ARG A 553 -58.67 -17.47 12.03
C ARG A 553 -57.35 -17.23 12.76
N ALA A 554 -56.21 -17.51 12.13
CA ALA A 554 -54.88 -17.26 12.68
C ALA A 554 -54.58 -15.75 12.79
N LEU A 555 -55.07 -14.93 11.85
CA LEU A 555 -55.08 -13.48 11.99
C LEU A 555 -55.85 -13.05 13.24
N TRP A 556 -57.06 -13.58 13.45
CA TRP A 556 -57.90 -13.25 14.62
C TRP A 556 -57.23 -13.64 15.95
N GLU A 557 -56.70 -14.86 16.05
CA GLU A 557 -55.97 -15.33 17.24
C GLU A 557 -54.77 -14.43 17.55
N LYS A 558 -54.03 -13.98 16.52
CA LYS A 558 -52.89 -13.06 16.67
C LYS A 558 -53.31 -11.62 16.99
N ALA A 559 -54.39 -11.12 16.40
CA ALA A 559 -54.88 -9.76 16.58
C ALA A 559 -55.43 -9.52 17.99
N PHE A 560 -56.25 -10.45 18.48
CA PHE A 560 -56.97 -10.32 19.75
C PHE A 560 -56.37 -11.14 20.89
N SER A 561 -55.28 -11.87 20.65
CA SER A 561 -54.66 -12.78 21.63
C SER A 561 -55.68 -13.77 22.21
N CYS A 562 -56.51 -14.34 21.33
CA CYS A 562 -57.57 -15.29 21.65
C CYS A 562 -57.29 -16.66 21.01
N ARG A 563 -58.14 -17.66 21.29
CA ARG A 563 -58.07 -18.99 20.65
C ARG A 563 -59.43 -19.47 20.17
N TRP A 564 -59.50 -20.10 18.99
CA TRP A 564 -60.76 -20.72 18.53
C TRP A 564 -61.07 -22.04 19.26
N PRO A 565 -62.34 -22.32 19.59
CA PRO A 565 -62.73 -23.59 20.19
C PRO A 565 -62.52 -24.75 19.19
N GLY A 566 -61.72 -25.74 19.58
CA GLY A 566 -61.49 -26.98 18.82
C GLY A 566 -60.16 -27.11 18.07
N GLY A 567 -59.23 -26.15 18.18
CA GLY A 567 -57.91 -26.25 17.53
C GLY A 567 -57.02 -27.38 18.10
N GLU A 568 -56.39 -28.16 17.22
CA GLU A 568 -55.54 -29.32 17.59
C GLU A 568 -54.40 -28.97 18.56
N ILE A 569 -54.01 -29.96 19.37
CA ILE A 569 -52.95 -29.85 20.38
C ILE A 569 -51.62 -30.32 19.78
N GLN A 570 -50.90 -29.42 19.11
CA GLN A 570 -49.48 -29.63 18.78
C GLN A 570 -48.57 -28.79 19.67
N GLY A 571 -48.38 -29.26 20.90
CA GLY A 571 -47.44 -28.69 21.86
C GLY A 571 -47.24 -29.61 23.07
N ASN A 572 -46.03 -30.13 23.25
CA ASN A 572 -45.70 -30.94 24.43
C ASN A 572 -45.75 -30.08 25.70
N LYS A 573 -46.22 -30.70 26.79
CA LYS A 573 -46.40 -30.07 28.11
C LYS A 573 -45.07 -29.59 28.73
N THR A 574 -44.73 -28.30 28.63
CA THR A 574 -43.81 -27.60 29.57
C THR A 574 -43.97 -26.06 29.51
N ASP A 575 -45.19 -25.53 29.57
CA ASP A 575 -45.41 -24.13 29.94
C ASP A 575 -46.69 -24.02 30.79
N PRO A 576 -46.75 -23.13 31.80
CA PRO A 576 -47.96 -22.92 32.59
C PRO A 576 -49.07 -22.37 31.69
N ALA A 577 -50.22 -23.04 31.70
CA ALA A 577 -51.32 -22.73 30.79
C ALA A 577 -51.86 -21.31 30.99
N VAL A 578 -51.43 -20.39 30.12
CA VAL A 578 -52.09 -19.09 29.94
C VAL A 578 -53.47 -19.37 29.37
N PHE A 579 -54.52 -19.14 30.18
CA PHE A 579 -55.91 -19.17 29.73
C PHE A 579 -56.15 -17.97 28.80
N LEU A 580 -55.84 -18.16 27.52
CA LEU A 580 -56.23 -17.22 26.46
C LEU A 580 -57.77 -17.21 26.33
N PRO A 581 -58.40 -16.04 26.16
CA PRO A 581 -59.85 -15.96 25.92
C PRO A 581 -60.23 -16.69 24.62
N LEU A 582 -61.47 -17.16 24.55
CA LEU A 582 -62.01 -17.72 23.30
C LEU A 582 -62.28 -16.60 22.29
N CYS A 583 -61.90 -16.81 21.03
CA CYS A 583 -62.31 -15.92 19.94
C CYS A 583 -63.81 -16.08 19.69
N THR A 584 -64.52 -14.96 19.62
CA THR A 584 -65.95 -14.87 19.30
C THR A 584 -66.19 -14.63 17.81
N GLY A 585 -65.30 -13.88 17.16
CA GLY A 585 -65.41 -13.45 15.77
C GLY A 585 -66.06 -12.08 15.59
N GLU A 586 -66.60 -11.49 16.66
CA GLU A 586 -67.25 -10.17 16.69
C GLU A 586 -66.31 -9.08 17.25
N GLU A 587 -65.02 -9.38 17.40
CA GLU A 587 -64.02 -8.40 17.86
C GLU A 587 -63.72 -7.33 16.78
N ASP A 588 -63.68 -6.05 17.19
CA ASP A 588 -63.41 -4.94 16.26
C ASP A 588 -61.95 -4.91 15.79
N LEU A 589 -61.75 -5.21 14.50
CA LEU A 589 -60.46 -5.11 13.82
C LEU A 589 -60.09 -3.67 13.43
N GLY A 590 -61.08 -2.79 13.22
CA GLY A 590 -60.90 -1.49 12.58
C GLY A 590 -59.87 -0.61 13.28
N GLY A 591 -59.98 -0.45 14.61
CA GLY A 591 -59.02 0.31 15.40
C GLY A 591 -57.59 -0.27 15.45
N LEU A 592 -57.42 -1.54 15.07
CA LEU A 592 -56.12 -2.23 15.06
C LEU A 592 -55.41 -2.16 13.70
N VAL A 593 -56.13 -1.98 12.59
CA VAL A 593 -55.59 -2.09 11.21
C VAL A 593 -54.23 -1.37 11.02
N PRO A 594 -54.06 -0.08 11.37
CA PRO A 594 -52.83 0.65 11.05
C PRO A 594 -51.58 0.09 11.76
N SER A 595 -51.77 -0.47 12.96
CA SER A 595 -50.67 -1.00 13.79
C SER A 595 -50.42 -2.50 13.56
N LEU A 596 -51.49 -3.29 13.43
CA LEU A 596 -51.45 -4.72 13.18
C LEU A 596 -50.90 -5.07 11.78
N PHE A 597 -51.29 -4.28 10.77
CA PHE A 597 -50.83 -4.44 9.39
C PHE A 597 -49.68 -3.49 9.02
N GLU A 598 -49.08 -2.77 9.98
CA GLU A 598 -47.88 -1.93 9.74
C GLU A 598 -48.00 -0.97 8.53
N MET A 599 -49.10 -0.22 8.42
CA MET A 599 -49.48 0.53 7.20
C MET A 599 -48.50 1.65 6.79
N LYS A 600 -47.46 1.93 7.60
CA LYS A 600 -46.39 2.90 7.28
C LYS A 600 -45.46 2.45 6.15
N ASP A 601 -45.38 1.15 5.86
CA ASP A 601 -44.53 0.59 4.80
C ASP A 601 -45.30 -0.50 4.06
N LEU A 602 -45.79 -0.17 2.86
CA LEU A 602 -46.53 -1.06 1.96
C LEU A 602 -45.66 -1.60 0.81
N SER A 603 -44.33 -1.50 0.86
CA SER A 603 -43.44 -1.72 -0.30
C SER A 603 -43.72 -3.04 -1.04
N TYR A 604 -43.54 -4.19 -0.38
CA TYR A 604 -43.77 -5.50 -1.01
C TYR A 604 -45.26 -5.78 -1.31
N THR A 605 -46.17 -5.23 -0.51
CA THR A 605 -47.62 -5.34 -0.69
C THR A 605 -48.08 -4.64 -1.97
N TYR A 606 -47.56 -3.44 -2.23
CA TYR A 606 -47.81 -2.67 -3.45
C TYR A 606 -47.26 -3.38 -4.69
N HIS A 607 -46.12 -4.07 -4.59
CA HIS A 607 -45.58 -4.84 -5.70
C HIS A 607 -46.36 -6.14 -5.96
N ALA A 608 -46.97 -6.76 -4.94
CA ALA A 608 -47.90 -7.88 -5.13
C ALA A 608 -49.21 -7.42 -5.81
N TYR A 609 -49.73 -6.27 -5.37
CA TYR A 609 -50.86 -5.57 -6.00
C TYR A 609 -50.58 -5.23 -7.48
N LEU A 610 -49.43 -4.62 -7.79
CA LEU A 610 -49.02 -4.35 -9.18
C LEU A 610 -48.91 -5.61 -10.06
N ALA A 611 -48.50 -6.75 -9.50
CA ALA A 611 -48.35 -7.99 -10.25
C ALA A 611 -49.70 -8.51 -10.78
N VAL A 612 -50.79 -8.30 -10.02
CA VAL A 612 -52.15 -8.62 -10.47
C VAL A 612 -52.58 -7.69 -11.60
N PHE A 613 -52.33 -6.37 -11.51
CA PHE A 613 -52.65 -5.43 -12.59
C PHE A 613 -51.86 -5.74 -13.88
N ALA A 614 -50.61 -6.20 -13.77
CA ALA A 614 -49.84 -6.68 -14.92
C ALA A 614 -50.49 -7.88 -15.62
N TYR A 615 -51.00 -8.87 -14.86
CA TYR A 615 -51.77 -9.98 -15.41
C TYR A 615 -53.11 -9.53 -16.01
N ALA A 616 -53.88 -8.73 -15.27
CA ALA A 616 -55.20 -8.27 -15.69
C ALA A 616 -55.14 -7.46 -17.00
N GLN A 617 -54.19 -6.53 -17.13
CA GLN A 617 -54.02 -5.73 -18.34
C GLN A 617 -53.52 -6.57 -19.53
N ALA A 618 -52.65 -7.55 -19.29
CA ALA A 618 -52.17 -8.47 -20.32
C ALA A 618 -53.30 -9.38 -20.83
N LEU A 619 -54.13 -9.93 -19.93
CA LEU A 619 -55.34 -10.69 -20.27
C LEU A 619 -56.31 -9.82 -21.07
N HIS A 620 -56.60 -8.60 -20.61
CA HIS A 620 -57.50 -7.68 -21.30
C HIS A 620 -57.02 -7.38 -22.73
N SER A 621 -55.71 -7.18 -22.92
CA SER A 621 -55.11 -6.91 -24.24
C SER A 621 -55.12 -8.15 -25.16
N LEU A 622 -54.93 -9.35 -24.59
CA LEU A 622 -55.07 -10.65 -25.28
C LEU A 622 -56.51 -10.86 -25.79
N LEU A 623 -57.49 -10.66 -24.91
CA LEU A 623 -58.92 -10.85 -25.20
C LEU A 623 -59.44 -9.84 -26.23
N LEU A 624 -58.98 -8.59 -26.16
CA LEU A 624 -59.32 -7.54 -27.13
C LEU A 624 -58.51 -7.61 -28.44
N CYS A 625 -57.69 -8.64 -28.67
CA CYS A 625 -56.82 -8.75 -29.86
C CYS A 625 -55.87 -7.56 -30.07
N GLN A 626 -55.53 -6.80 -29.02
CA GLN A 626 -54.68 -5.61 -29.12
C GLN A 626 -53.22 -6.03 -29.32
N ALA A 627 -52.82 -6.20 -30.58
CA ALA A 627 -51.51 -6.72 -30.95
C ALA A 627 -50.37 -5.83 -30.42
N PRO A 628 -49.44 -6.36 -29.60
CA PRO A 628 -48.30 -5.60 -29.09
C PRO A 628 -47.22 -5.46 -30.18
N THR A 629 -47.47 -4.49 -31.07
CA THR A 629 -46.56 -3.90 -32.08
C THR A 629 -45.53 -4.81 -32.73
N GLU A 630 -45.99 -5.94 -33.28
CA GLU A 630 -45.56 -6.47 -34.58
C GLU A 630 -46.58 -7.51 -35.06
N LYS A 631 -46.65 -7.76 -36.37
CA LYS A 631 -47.76 -8.51 -36.99
C LYS A 631 -47.82 -9.97 -36.51
N SER A 632 -48.72 -10.28 -35.58
CA SER A 632 -49.08 -11.66 -35.25
C SER A 632 -49.74 -12.34 -36.45
N HIS A 633 -49.24 -13.53 -36.81
CA HIS A 633 -49.74 -14.31 -37.94
C HIS A 633 -50.95 -15.21 -37.62
N TYR A 634 -51.49 -15.14 -36.39
CA TYR A 634 -52.65 -15.91 -35.94
C TYR A 634 -53.80 -14.97 -35.55
N GLY A 635 -54.81 -14.89 -36.41
CA GLY A 635 -55.91 -13.92 -36.36
C GLY A 635 -57.13 -14.37 -35.55
N THR A 636 -56.94 -14.98 -34.39
CA THR A 636 -58.01 -15.39 -33.46
C THR A 636 -57.71 -14.85 -32.07
N CYS A 637 -58.64 -14.09 -31.50
CA CYS A 637 -58.54 -13.61 -30.12
C CYS A 637 -58.66 -14.80 -29.15
N GLY A 638 -58.02 -14.71 -27.99
CA GLY A 638 -58.18 -15.73 -26.95
C GLY A 638 -59.60 -15.71 -26.38
N ASP A 639 -60.13 -16.88 -26.02
CA ASP A 639 -61.21 -16.96 -25.03
C ASP A 639 -60.56 -16.97 -23.64
N ALA A 640 -61.16 -16.30 -22.67
CA ALA A 640 -60.71 -16.32 -21.27
C ALA A 640 -60.62 -17.76 -20.73
N ARG A 641 -61.53 -18.63 -21.17
CA ARG A 641 -61.61 -20.03 -20.72
C ARG A 641 -60.66 -20.99 -21.44
N ASP A 642 -60.10 -20.61 -22.59
CA ASP A 642 -59.11 -21.41 -23.33
C ASP A 642 -57.69 -20.79 -23.28
N THR A 643 -57.49 -19.74 -22.46
CA THR A 643 -56.24 -18.97 -22.43
C THR A 643 -55.08 -19.77 -21.83
N GLN A 644 -54.04 -20.02 -22.63
CA GLN A 644 -52.86 -20.77 -22.20
C GLN A 644 -51.78 -19.85 -21.59
N PRO A 645 -51.04 -20.29 -20.55
CA PRO A 645 -50.06 -19.45 -19.85
C PRO A 645 -49.00 -18.79 -20.75
N TRP A 646 -48.53 -19.49 -21.79
CA TRP A 646 -47.52 -18.97 -22.72
C TRP A 646 -48.03 -17.79 -23.57
N GLN A 647 -49.34 -17.74 -23.84
CA GLN A 647 -49.96 -16.61 -24.54
C GLN A 647 -49.92 -15.38 -23.64
N VAL A 648 -50.32 -15.55 -22.38
CA VAL A 648 -50.29 -14.49 -21.34
C VAL A 648 -48.86 -14.00 -21.12
N LEU A 649 -47.86 -14.89 -21.07
CA LEU A 649 -46.44 -14.52 -20.99
C LEU A 649 -46.00 -13.57 -22.12
N ASN A 650 -46.48 -13.76 -23.35
CA ASN A 650 -46.13 -12.88 -24.47
C ASN A 650 -46.76 -11.48 -24.36
N TYR A 651 -47.98 -11.38 -23.80
CA TYR A 651 -48.64 -10.11 -23.55
C TYR A 651 -48.09 -9.38 -22.31
N VAL A 652 -47.88 -10.09 -21.20
CA VAL A 652 -47.29 -9.56 -19.95
C VAL A 652 -45.95 -8.88 -20.23
N LYS A 653 -45.09 -9.46 -21.06
CA LYS A 653 -43.78 -8.89 -21.44
C LYS A 653 -43.82 -7.56 -22.20
N ARG A 654 -44.97 -7.15 -22.74
CA ARG A 654 -45.06 -6.03 -23.70
C ARG A 654 -46.15 -5.01 -23.36
N THR A 655 -47.13 -5.40 -22.56
CA THR A 655 -48.31 -4.58 -22.26
C THR A 655 -47.98 -3.65 -21.09
N PRO A 656 -48.04 -2.32 -21.24
CA PRO A 656 -47.96 -1.42 -20.11
C PRO A 656 -49.20 -1.58 -19.23
N PHE A 657 -49.01 -1.68 -17.92
CA PHE A 657 -50.07 -1.85 -16.93
C PHE A 657 -50.15 -0.64 -16.01
N ARG A 658 -51.36 -0.29 -15.59
CA ARG A 658 -51.61 0.86 -14.70
C ARG A 658 -52.58 0.43 -13.60
N PRO A 659 -52.22 0.55 -12.31
CA PRO A 659 -53.22 0.46 -11.24
C PRO A 659 -54.17 1.67 -11.29
N ASN A 660 -55.19 1.69 -10.44
CA ASN A 660 -56.22 2.74 -10.45
C ASN A 660 -55.64 4.17 -10.33
N THR A 661 -54.53 4.34 -9.61
CA THR A 661 -53.82 5.63 -9.45
C THR A 661 -52.34 5.53 -9.83
N GLY A 662 -51.79 6.58 -10.45
CA GLY A 662 -50.40 6.61 -10.92
C GLY A 662 -50.21 6.40 -12.42
N GLU A 663 -48.96 6.53 -12.86
CA GLU A 663 -48.49 6.42 -14.24
C GLU A 663 -48.45 4.96 -14.74
N PRO A 664 -48.54 4.70 -16.06
CA PRO A 664 -48.39 3.37 -16.61
C PRO A 664 -46.95 2.85 -16.49
N ILE A 665 -46.81 1.60 -16.06
CA ILE A 665 -45.55 0.88 -15.86
C ILE A 665 -45.44 -0.20 -16.94
N ALA A 666 -44.23 -0.47 -17.43
CA ALA A 666 -43.96 -1.60 -18.33
C ALA A 666 -42.71 -2.36 -17.86
N PHE A 667 -42.65 -3.65 -18.18
CA PHE A 667 -41.42 -4.41 -18.03
C PHE A 667 -40.47 -4.08 -19.20
N ASN A 668 -39.17 -4.01 -18.90
CA ASN A 668 -38.13 -3.90 -19.90
C ASN A 668 -37.82 -5.28 -20.54
N ALA A 669 -36.85 -5.33 -21.47
CA ALA A 669 -36.42 -6.57 -22.11
C ALA A 669 -35.92 -7.64 -21.13
N ASP A 670 -35.40 -7.21 -19.97
CA ASP A 670 -34.93 -8.04 -18.87
C ASP A 670 -36.07 -8.44 -17.89
N GLY A 671 -37.33 -8.15 -18.21
CA GLY A 671 -38.50 -8.50 -17.40
C GLY A 671 -38.58 -7.76 -16.05
N ASP A 672 -37.84 -6.66 -15.93
CA ASP A 672 -37.75 -5.82 -14.74
C ASP A 672 -38.52 -4.51 -14.97
N ILE A 673 -39.10 -3.93 -13.90
CA ILE A 673 -39.64 -2.57 -13.94
C ILE A 673 -38.52 -1.51 -13.76
N PRO A 674 -38.76 -0.24 -14.14
CA PRO A 674 -37.88 0.88 -13.81
C PRO A 674 -37.46 0.91 -12.35
N ALA A 675 -36.19 1.19 -12.10
CA ALA A 675 -35.63 1.10 -10.76
C ALA A 675 -35.81 2.41 -9.97
N ALA A 676 -36.51 2.35 -8.85
CA ALA A 676 -36.59 3.45 -7.89
C ALA A 676 -36.59 2.90 -6.45
N TYR A 677 -35.77 3.51 -5.58
CA TYR A 677 -35.67 3.16 -4.17
C TYR A 677 -35.86 4.40 -3.29
N GLU A 678 -36.58 4.24 -2.19
CA GLU A 678 -36.61 5.22 -1.12
C GLU A 678 -35.55 4.85 -0.06
N ILE A 679 -34.98 5.88 0.57
CA ILE A 679 -34.01 5.73 1.64
C ILE A 679 -34.72 6.07 2.95
N VAL A 680 -34.75 5.13 3.88
CA VAL A 680 -35.39 5.29 5.19
C VAL A 680 -34.38 5.24 6.33
N ASN A 681 -34.67 5.93 7.43
CA ASN A 681 -33.90 5.92 8.66
C ASN A 681 -34.75 5.40 9.82
N VAL A 682 -34.19 4.47 10.60
CA VAL A 682 -34.81 3.92 11.82
C VAL A 682 -34.58 4.87 12.98
N GLN A 683 -35.66 5.44 13.53
CA GLN A 683 -35.60 6.37 14.65
C GLN A 683 -36.39 5.84 15.85
N ILE A 684 -35.73 5.74 17.00
CA ILE A 684 -36.38 5.38 18.26
C ILE A 684 -36.67 6.65 19.06
N LEU A 685 -37.95 6.91 19.33
CA LEU A 685 -38.39 8.07 20.10
C LEU A 685 -39.34 7.60 21.20
N ASN A 686 -39.00 7.87 22.47
CA ASN A 686 -39.78 7.49 23.65
C ASN A 686 -40.17 5.99 23.70
N GLY A 687 -39.31 5.12 23.18
CA GLY A 687 -39.55 3.67 23.10
C GLY A 687 -40.45 3.22 21.94
N SER A 688 -40.92 4.15 21.09
CA SER A 688 -41.62 3.86 19.85
C SER A 688 -40.66 3.86 18.66
N PHE A 689 -40.88 2.96 17.69
CA PHE A 689 -40.06 2.81 16.49
C PHE A 689 -40.73 3.51 15.31
N ASN A 690 -40.00 4.41 14.65
CA ASN A 690 -40.46 5.10 13.46
C ASN A 690 -39.50 4.87 12.30
N LEU A 691 -40.08 4.59 11.13
CA LEU A 691 -39.39 4.59 9.85
C LEU A 691 -39.66 5.94 9.20
N VAL A 692 -38.61 6.73 8.98
CA VAL A 692 -38.70 8.07 8.39
C VAL A 692 -38.07 8.02 7.00
N LYS A 693 -38.77 8.49 5.97
CA LYS A 693 -38.20 8.65 4.62
C LYS A 693 -37.23 9.84 4.65
N VAL A 694 -35.96 9.61 4.33
CA VAL A 694 -34.86 10.59 4.39
C VAL A 694 -34.22 10.87 3.03
N GLY A 695 -34.58 10.13 1.99
CA GLY A 695 -34.05 10.33 0.64
C GLY A 695 -34.66 9.41 -0.42
N ARG A 696 -34.19 9.56 -1.66
CA ARG A 696 -34.58 8.74 -2.82
C ARG A 696 -33.36 8.50 -3.71
N PHE A 697 -33.30 7.32 -4.31
CA PHE A 697 -32.36 6.96 -5.37
C PHE A 697 -33.14 6.51 -6.61
N ASP A 698 -32.88 7.17 -7.72
CA ASP A 698 -33.58 6.98 -8.99
C ASP A 698 -32.56 7.02 -10.14
N PRO A 699 -31.98 5.87 -10.54
CA PRO A 699 -30.97 5.80 -11.59
C PRO A 699 -31.42 6.35 -12.97
N GLU A 700 -32.72 6.44 -13.24
CA GLU A 700 -33.24 6.93 -14.52
C GLU A 700 -33.44 8.45 -14.52
N ALA A 701 -33.88 9.03 -13.40
CA ALA A 701 -33.97 10.49 -13.23
C ALA A 701 -32.59 11.17 -13.08
N GLY A 702 -31.55 10.41 -12.76
CA GLY A 702 -30.16 10.87 -12.70
C GLY A 702 -29.36 10.11 -11.66
N ASP A 703 -28.09 9.83 -11.95
CA ASP A 703 -27.25 8.88 -11.19
C ASP A 703 -26.80 9.38 -9.79
N SER A 704 -27.50 10.38 -9.23
CA SER A 704 -27.26 11.03 -7.94
C SER A 704 -28.28 10.60 -6.87
N ILE A 705 -27.80 10.24 -5.68
CA ILE A 705 -28.65 10.03 -4.50
C ILE A 705 -29.11 11.38 -3.95
N LEU A 706 -30.42 11.56 -3.76
CA LEU A 706 -31.00 12.71 -3.08
C LEU A 706 -31.25 12.33 -1.61
N LEU A 707 -30.61 13.03 -0.68
CA LEU A 707 -30.63 12.69 0.75
C LEU A 707 -30.71 13.95 1.61
N ASP A 708 -31.74 14.03 2.46
CA ASP A 708 -31.83 15.05 3.51
C ASP A 708 -31.07 14.57 4.76
N ILE A 709 -29.79 14.92 4.83
CA ILE A 709 -28.91 14.59 5.95
C ILE A 709 -29.42 15.17 7.28
N SER A 710 -30.20 16.26 7.26
CA SER A 710 -30.71 16.90 8.49
C SER A 710 -31.85 16.12 9.14
N SER A 711 -32.57 15.31 8.36
CA SER A 711 -33.63 14.42 8.84
C SER A 711 -33.12 13.14 9.50
N ILE A 712 -31.87 12.76 9.23
CA ILE A 712 -31.25 11.51 9.73
C ILE A 712 -30.89 11.67 11.21
N ARG A 713 -31.32 10.69 12.02
CA ARG A 713 -30.88 10.53 13.41
C ARG A 713 -30.10 9.24 13.54
N TRP A 714 -28.96 9.31 14.22
CA TRP A 714 -28.12 8.15 14.53
C TRP A 714 -28.45 7.64 15.95
N ASN A 715 -27.77 6.57 16.38
CA ASN A 715 -27.91 6.06 17.75
C ASN A 715 -27.37 7.06 18.80
N GLU A 716 -27.66 6.82 20.08
CA GLU A 716 -27.37 7.72 21.20
C GLU A 716 -25.89 8.13 21.33
N ARG A 717 -24.97 7.37 20.73
CA ARG A 717 -23.52 7.64 20.77
C ARG A 717 -23.06 8.70 19.74
N PHE A 718 -23.84 8.94 18.69
CA PHE A 718 -23.41 9.76 17.54
C PHE A 718 -24.42 10.87 17.26
N SER A 719 -23.99 12.13 17.41
CA SER A 719 -24.78 13.32 17.03
C SER A 719 -24.58 13.74 15.57
N GLN A 720 -23.58 13.16 14.90
CA GLN A 720 -23.22 13.38 13.50
C GLN A 720 -22.94 12.02 12.85
N VAL A 721 -22.60 12.01 11.55
CA VAL A 721 -22.27 10.78 10.81
C VAL A 721 -21.21 9.96 11.58
N PRO A 722 -21.47 8.67 11.90
CA PRO A 722 -20.54 7.86 12.68
C PRO A 722 -19.22 7.63 11.93
N PRO A 723 -18.04 7.92 12.49
CA PRO A 723 -16.78 7.64 11.80
C PRO A 723 -16.52 6.12 11.74
N SER A 724 -16.20 5.60 10.56
CA SER A 724 -15.83 4.20 10.36
C SER A 724 -14.62 4.10 9.42
N MET A 725 -13.43 4.14 10.02
CA MET A 725 -12.11 4.12 9.38
C MET A 725 -11.13 3.26 10.20
N CYS A 726 -10.17 2.59 9.56
CA CYS A 726 -9.19 1.74 10.24
C CYS A 726 -7.97 2.52 10.74
N SER A 727 -7.48 3.43 9.90
CA SER A 727 -6.36 4.32 10.16
C SER A 727 -6.76 5.76 9.83
N THR A 728 -6.18 6.71 10.55
CA THR A 728 -6.32 8.15 10.27
C THR A 728 -5.33 8.56 9.19
N ASN A 729 -5.71 9.54 8.37
CA ASN A 729 -4.89 10.01 7.24
C ASN A 729 -3.50 10.48 7.70
N CYS A 730 -2.47 10.10 6.96
CA CYS A 730 -1.09 10.49 7.27
C CYS A 730 -0.83 11.98 7.01
N ARG A 731 0.02 12.60 7.83
CA ARG A 731 0.43 14.01 7.66
C ARG A 731 1.57 14.10 6.62
N PRO A 732 1.76 15.26 5.97
CA PRO A 732 2.96 15.52 5.16
C PRO A 732 4.23 15.22 5.99
N GLY A 733 5.27 14.69 5.35
CA GLY A 733 6.43 14.11 6.01
C GLY A 733 6.30 12.66 6.45
N SER A 734 5.10 12.06 6.34
CA SER A 734 4.86 10.64 6.62
C SER A 734 4.08 9.94 5.50
N TRP A 735 4.38 8.66 5.30
CA TRP A 735 3.79 7.80 4.26
C TRP A 735 3.09 6.58 4.85
N LYS A 736 2.19 5.99 4.05
CA LYS A 736 1.38 4.82 4.39
C LYS A 736 2.18 3.51 4.33
N ALA A 737 2.45 2.90 5.47
CA ALA A 737 2.94 1.53 5.54
C ALA A 737 1.75 0.56 5.77
N PRO A 738 1.33 -0.26 4.78
CA PRO A 738 0.21 -1.17 4.96
C PRO A 738 0.52 -2.28 5.98
N ARG A 739 -0.44 -2.56 6.88
CA ARG A 739 -0.28 -3.59 7.91
C ARG A 739 -0.43 -4.99 7.30
N ARG A 740 0.56 -5.86 7.56
CA ARG A 740 0.55 -7.24 7.06
C ARG A 740 -0.68 -8.00 7.59
N GLY A 741 -1.44 -8.61 6.67
CA GLY A 741 -2.63 -9.40 7.01
C GLY A 741 -3.91 -8.59 7.27
N GLN A 742 -3.89 -7.27 7.11
CA GLN A 742 -5.09 -6.41 7.19
C GLN A 742 -5.42 -5.79 5.81
N PRO A 743 -6.65 -5.29 5.59
CA PRO A 743 -7.02 -4.59 4.37
C PRO A 743 -6.17 -3.33 4.12
N ILE A 744 -6.07 -2.87 2.87
CA ILE A 744 -5.17 -1.77 2.47
C ILE A 744 -5.49 -0.42 3.17
N CYS A 745 -6.73 -0.24 3.65
CA CYS A 745 -7.15 0.93 4.43
C CYS A 745 -6.60 0.92 5.88
N CYS A 746 -5.98 -0.17 6.33
CA CYS A 746 -5.30 -0.30 7.60
C CYS A 746 -3.78 -0.17 7.40
N TYR A 747 -3.26 1.05 7.62
CA TYR A 747 -1.85 1.40 7.48
C TYR A 747 -1.33 2.14 8.71
N ASP A 748 -0.02 2.12 8.91
CA ASP A 748 0.67 2.96 9.89
C ASP A 748 1.34 4.13 9.17
N CYS A 749 1.31 5.32 9.76
CA CYS A 749 1.98 6.50 9.22
C CYS A 749 3.43 6.52 9.68
N ILE A 750 4.35 6.21 8.79
CA ILE A 750 5.79 6.15 9.06
C ILE A 750 6.45 7.42 8.51
N PRO A 751 7.36 8.09 9.24
CA PRO A 751 8.10 9.23 8.70
C PRO A 751 8.92 8.84 7.45
N CYS A 752 9.16 9.81 6.56
CA CYS A 752 9.94 9.56 5.35
C CYS A 752 11.39 9.12 5.66
N PRO A 753 12.04 8.34 4.78
CA PRO A 753 13.47 8.05 4.91
C PRO A 753 14.34 9.32 4.87
N LEU A 754 15.56 9.24 5.44
CA LEU A 754 16.51 10.35 5.45
C LEU A 754 16.94 10.73 4.02
N GLY A 755 16.62 11.96 3.61
CA GLY A 755 16.86 12.48 2.25
C GLY A 755 15.59 12.59 1.41
N ASP A 756 14.50 11.98 1.87
CA ASP A 756 13.20 11.97 1.21
C ASP A 756 12.19 12.86 1.94
N ILE A 757 11.19 13.33 1.19
CA ILE A 757 10.06 14.10 1.70
C ILE A 757 8.72 13.59 1.14
N THR A 758 7.62 14.05 1.74
CA THR A 758 6.33 14.09 1.06
C THR A 758 5.53 15.33 1.47
N ASN A 759 5.06 16.09 0.48
CA ASN A 759 4.31 17.33 0.70
C ASN A 759 2.77 17.10 0.71
N THR A 760 2.31 15.93 0.27
CA THR A 760 0.90 15.56 0.26
C THR A 760 0.48 14.90 1.56
N THR A 761 -0.71 15.24 2.07
CA THR A 761 -1.40 14.40 3.05
C THR A 761 -1.66 13.01 2.47
N ASP A 762 -1.58 12.01 3.33
CA ASP A 762 -2.00 10.64 3.06
C ASP A 762 -1.24 9.93 1.90
N ALA A 763 0.04 10.28 1.76
CA ALA A 763 0.93 9.80 0.70
C ALA A 763 1.21 8.29 0.75
N ALA A 764 1.25 7.64 -0.41
CA ALA A 764 1.62 6.23 -0.54
C ALA A 764 3.15 6.00 -0.54
N GLU A 765 3.94 7.02 -0.88
CA GLU A 765 5.41 6.96 -0.95
C GLU A 765 6.04 8.35 -0.68
N CYS A 766 7.34 8.36 -0.40
CA CYS A 766 8.16 9.57 -0.28
C CYS A 766 9.09 9.71 -1.49
N PHE A 767 9.55 10.93 -1.79
CA PHE A 767 10.44 11.22 -2.92
C PHE A 767 11.71 11.97 -2.50
N THR A 768 12.80 11.73 -3.21
CA THR A 768 14.13 12.32 -2.93
C THR A 768 14.20 13.82 -3.27
N CYS A 769 14.88 14.61 -2.43
CA CYS A 769 15.16 16.02 -2.75
C CYS A 769 16.22 16.20 -3.86
N PRO A 770 16.17 17.32 -4.63
CA PRO A 770 17.22 17.71 -5.59
C PRO A 770 18.62 17.84 -4.96
N ARG A 771 19.69 17.70 -5.76
CA ARG A 771 21.09 17.60 -5.26
C ARG A 771 21.56 18.82 -4.45
N ASP A 772 21.07 20.00 -4.81
CA ASP A 772 21.32 21.31 -4.18
C ASP A 772 20.52 21.53 -2.89
N GLN A 773 19.54 20.66 -2.61
CA GLN A 773 18.57 20.79 -1.53
C GLN A 773 18.59 19.58 -0.59
N TRP A 774 17.94 19.72 0.56
CA TRP A 774 17.84 18.71 1.62
C TRP A 774 16.46 18.80 2.29
N PRO A 775 15.87 17.72 2.81
CA PRO A 775 14.64 17.80 3.62
C PRO A 775 14.76 18.79 4.78
N ASN A 776 13.67 19.49 5.11
CA ASN A 776 13.51 20.16 6.40
C ASN A 776 13.28 19.14 7.53
N GLU A 777 13.26 19.61 8.79
CA GLU A 777 13.07 18.74 9.96
C GLU A 777 11.75 17.96 9.95
N GLU A 778 10.67 18.54 9.40
CA GLU A 778 9.37 17.88 9.25
C GLU A 778 9.28 16.98 8.01
N GLN A 779 10.32 16.92 7.17
CA GLN A 779 10.38 16.14 5.93
C GLN A 779 9.21 16.40 4.95
N ASN A 780 8.64 17.60 4.97
CA ASN A 780 7.53 18.00 4.10
C ASN A 780 7.95 18.94 2.95
N MET A 781 9.18 19.50 2.99
CA MET A 781 9.73 20.36 1.93
C MET A 781 11.25 20.23 1.79
N CYS A 782 11.75 20.52 0.59
CA CYS A 782 13.19 20.61 0.31
C CYS A 782 13.68 22.05 0.54
N VAL A 783 14.79 22.21 1.26
CA VAL A 783 15.46 23.49 1.57
C VAL A 783 16.91 23.50 1.06
N PRO A 784 17.49 24.64 0.65
CA PRO A 784 18.85 24.69 0.09
C PRO A 784 19.95 24.28 1.09
N LYS A 785 20.99 23.57 0.61
CA LYS A 785 22.15 23.20 1.43
C LYS A 785 23.07 24.38 1.75
N VAL A 786 23.66 24.36 2.94
CA VAL A 786 24.63 25.38 3.40
C VAL A 786 25.99 25.20 2.71
N ILE A 787 26.62 26.31 2.30
CA ILE A 787 27.93 26.33 1.63
C ILE A 787 29.05 26.53 2.67
N GLU A 788 30.08 25.68 2.64
CA GLU A 788 31.22 25.74 3.57
C GLU A 788 32.54 26.10 2.85
N PHE A 789 33.27 27.08 3.38
CA PHE A 789 34.59 27.55 2.95
C PHE A 789 35.33 28.23 4.12
N LEU A 790 36.66 28.45 4.00
CA LEU A 790 37.45 29.12 5.05
C LEU A 790 37.12 30.62 5.11
N SER A 791 36.33 31.04 6.10
CA SER A 791 35.76 32.40 6.19
C SER A 791 36.53 33.30 7.15
N TYR A 792 36.63 34.60 6.82
CA TYR A 792 37.11 35.63 7.75
C TYR A 792 36.23 35.81 9.00
N GLN A 793 35.01 35.27 8.98
CA GLN A 793 34.05 35.38 10.10
C GLN A 793 34.17 34.20 11.09
N GLU A 794 34.87 33.12 10.74
CA GLU A 794 35.00 31.95 11.63
C GLU A 794 36.29 32.02 12.48
N PRO A 795 36.32 31.44 13.70
CA PRO A 795 37.44 31.60 14.63
C PRO A 795 38.81 31.21 14.05
N LEU A 796 38.86 30.16 13.22
CA LEU A 796 40.08 29.69 12.57
C LEU A 796 40.61 30.68 11.53
N GLY A 797 39.73 31.29 10.73
CA GLY A 797 40.09 32.31 9.74
C GLY A 797 40.57 33.60 10.40
N ILE A 798 39.89 34.04 11.47
CA ILE A 798 40.29 35.21 12.28
C ILE A 798 41.70 35.00 12.86
N PHE A 799 41.95 33.86 13.50
CA PHE A 799 43.24 33.53 14.11
C PHE A 799 44.39 33.57 13.08
N LEU A 800 44.18 32.96 11.91
CA LEU A 800 45.17 32.93 10.83
C LEU A 800 45.44 34.33 10.27
N ALA A 801 44.41 35.14 10.01
CA ALA A 801 44.55 36.50 9.49
C ALA A 801 45.29 37.43 10.48
N VAL A 802 44.98 37.37 11.77
CA VAL A 802 45.69 38.14 12.81
C VAL A 802 47.16 37.73 12.88
N THR A 803 47.45 36.42 12.84
CA THR A 803 48.83 35.90 12.87
C THR A 803 49.64 36.38 11.66
N VAL A 804 49.04 36.39 10.46
CA VAL A 804 49.64 36.96 9.24
C VAL A 804 50.02 38.42 9.42
N ILE A 805 49.10 39.25 9.91
CA ILE A 805 49.32 40.69 10.09
C ILE A 805 50.45 40.96 11.10
N ILE A 806 50.49 40.21 12.21
CA ILE A 806 51.56 40.33 13.21
C ILE A 806 52.94 40.05 12.59
N PHE A 807 53.12 38.93 11.86
CA PHE A 807 54.40 38.61 11.23
C PHE A 807 54.79 39.58 10.11
N PHE A 808 53.81 40.10 9.35
CA PHE A 808 54.03 41.16 8.38
C PHE A 808 54.59 42.43 9.04
N LEU A 809 53.96 42.91 10.12
CA LEU A 809 54.40 44.11 10.87
C LEU A 809 55.77 43.93 11.52
N ILE A 810 56.07 42.76 12.09
CA ILE A 810 57.40 42.43 12.64
C ILE A 810 58.46 42.48 11.52
N THR A 811 58.18 41.87 10.37
CA THR A 811 59.12 41.82 9.24
C THR A 811 59.37 43.21 8.65
N LEU A 812 58.31 44.03 8.51
CA LEU A 812 58.40 45.42 8.06
C LEU A 812 59.22 46.28 9.03
N SER A 813 59.05 46.07 10.34
CA SER A 813 59.83 46.74 11.39
C SER A 813 61.33 46.38 11.30
N ILE A 814 61.66 45.10 11.06
CA ILE A 814 63.03 44.64 10.84
C ILE A 814 63.62 45.27 9.56
N LEU A 815 62.85 45.32 8.47
CA LEU A 815 63.25 45.95 7.22
C LEU A 815 63.56 47.45 7.43
N PHE A 816 62.73 48.18 8.18
CA PHE A 816 62.97 49.58 8.54
C PHE A 816 64.24 49.76 9.37
N ILE A 817 64.49 48.90 10.37
CA ILE A 817 65.75 48.89 11.15
C ILE A 817 66.95 48.69 10.22
N PHE A 818 66.88 47.74 9.29
CA PHE A 818 67.97 47.47 8.34
C PHE A 818 68.21 48.64 7.36
N MET A 819 67.17 49.36 6.96
CA MET A 819 67.30 50.60 6.16
C MET A 819 67.93 51.74 6.97
N LYS A 820 67.45 51.99 8.21
CA LYS A 820 67.95 53.07 9.08
C LYS A 820 69.42 52.87 9.45
N TYR A 821 69.82 51.66 9.81
CA TYR A 821 71.19 51.35 10.25
C TYR A 821 72.11 50.84 9.11
N ARG A 822 71.76 51.08 7.84
CA ARG A 822 72.50 50.64 6.63
C ARG A 822 74.00 50.99 6.59
N GLY A 823 74.43 51.97 7.38
CA GLY A 823 75.82 52.42 7.52
C GLY A 823 76.70 51.54 8.43
N THR A 824 76.10 50.74 9.32
CA THR A 824 76.79 50.00 10.39
C THR A 824 77.64 48.83 9.88
N PRO A 825 78.83 48.56 10.44
CA PRO A 825 79.75 47.55 9.92
C PRO A 825 79.14 46.13 9.89
N ILE A 826 78.26 45.78 10.84
CA ILE A 826 77.53 44.51 10.85
C ILE A 826 76.64 44.37 9.59
N ILE A 827 75.80 45.36 9.30
CA ILE A 827 74.94 45.35 8.11
C ILE A 827 75.76 45.47 6.82
N LYS A 828 76.92 46.15 6.85
CA LYS A 828 77.86 46.18 5.72
C LYS A 828 78.52 44.82 5.44
N ALA A 829 78.87 44.05 6.47
CA ALA A 829 79.45 42.72 6.34
C ALA A 829 78.42 41.68 5.82
N THR A 830 77.16 41.79 6.26
CA THR A 830 76.06 40.89 5.84
C THR A 830 75.45 41.31 4.49
N ASN A 831 76.23 41.27 3.40
CA ASN A 831 75.86 41.54 1.99
C ASN A 831 74.45 42.16 1.81
N ARG A 832 74.40 43.50 1.80
CA ARG A 832 73.17 44.29 1.96
C ARG A 832 72.08 43.94 0.95
N GLU A 833 72.43 43.76 -0.32
CA GLU A 833 71.44 43.53 -1.39
C GLU A 833 70.63 42.25 -1.14
N LEU A 834 71.30 41.12 -0.87
CA LEU A 834 70.63 39.85 -0.56
C LEU A 834 69.78 39.93 0.71
N SER A 835 70.25 40.66 1.72
CA SER A 835 69.50 40.83 2.97
C SER A 835 68.22 41.65 2.76
N PHE A 836 68.24 42.69 1.92
CA PHE A 836 67.04 43.45 1.55
C PHE A 836 66.08 42.63 0.68
N ILE A 837 66.56 41.90 -0.33
CA ILE A 837 65.73 41.02 -1.18
C ILE A 837 65.03 39.94 -0.33
N LEU A 838 65.75 39.32 0.61
CA LEU A 838 65.18 38.33 1.51
C LEU A 838 64.13 38.93 2.46
N LEU A 839 64.35 40.12 3.01
CA LEU A 839 63.36 40.80 3.86
C LEU A 839 62.10 41.21 3.08
N VAL A 840 62.23 41.74 1.87
CA VAL A 840 61.09 42.12 1.02
C VAL A 840 60.33 40.89 0.52
N SER A 841 61.00 39.80 0.15
CA SER A 841 60.31 38.56 -0.21
C SER A 841 59.57 37.96 1.00
N LEU A 842 60.15 37.99 2.20
CA LEU A 842 59.46 37.54 3.42
C LEU A 842 58.23 38.39 3.78
N THR A 843 58.25 39.73 3.62
CA THR A 843 57.03 40.55 3.85
C THR A 843 55.91 40.15 2.90
N LEU A 844 56.24 39.88 1.63
CA LEU A 844 55.28 39.43 0.61
C LEU A 844 54.80 37.99 0.87
N CYS A 845 55.63 37.10 1.43
CA CYS A 845 55.23 35.74 1.82
C CYS A 845 54.24 35.71 2.98
N PHE A 846 54.37 36.61 3.96
CA PHE A 846 53.34 36.75 4.98
C PHE A 846 52.04 37.29 4.37
N LEU A 847 52.13 38.34 3.54
CA LEU A 847 50.94 38.97 2.94
C LEU A 847 50.16 38.03 2.00
N CYS A 848 50.82 37.15 1.24
CA CYS A 848 50.14 36.26 0.30
C CYS A 848 49.22 35.24 0.99
N CYS A 849 49.45 34.91 2.27
CA CYS A 849 48.54 34.05 3.05
C CYS A 849 47.11 34.61 3.15
N LEU A 850 46.90 35.93 3.05
CA LEU A 850 45.55 36.50 3.06
C LEU A 850 44.71 36.06 1.85
N ILE A 851 45.34 35.79 0.70
CA ILE A 851 44.65 35.36 -0.54
C ILE A 851 44.08 33.94 -0.40
N PHE A 852 44.54 33.16 0.58
CA PHE A 852 44.01 31.83 0.89
C PHE A 852 42.74 31.89 1.78
N ILE A 853 42.42 33.03 2.39
CA ILE A 853 41.26 33.18 3.29
C ILE A 853 40.13 33.88 2.53
N GLY A 854 38.89 33.41 2.68
CA GLY A 854 37.72 33.94 2.00
C GLY A 854 37.20 33.04 0.87
N SER A 855 36.19 33.52 0.15
CA SER A 855 35.45 32.71 -0.82
C SER A 855 36.26 32.38 -2.09
N PRO A 856 36.32 31.12 -2.53
CA PRO A 856 36.92 30.72 -3.81
C PRO A 856 36.30 31.44 -5.02
N SER A 857 37.12 32.21 -5.72
CA SER A 857 36.75 32.97 -6.93
C SER A 857 37.65 32.60 -8.11
N PRO A 858 37.21 32.86 -9.37
CA PRO A 858 38.04 32.63 -10.56
C PRO A 858 39.41 33.33 -10.53
N MET A 859 39.54 34.42 -9.76
CA MET A 859 40.79 35.19 -9.65
C MET A 859 41.66 34.75 -8.46
N THR A 860 41.05 34.37 -7.33
CA THR A 860 41.80 33.95 -6.13
C THR A 860 42.36 32.54 -6.23
N CYS A 861 41.65 31.61 -6.90
CA CYS A 861 42.12 30.24 -7.10
C CYS A 861 43.47 30.11 -7.81
N PRO A 862 43.74 30.78 -8.97
CA PRO A 862 45.06 30.74 -9.60
C PRO A 862 46.10 31.53 -8.81
N LEU A 863 45.74 32.72 -8.31
CA LEU A 863 46.70 33.64 -7.69
C LEU A 863 47.32 33.11 -6.40
N ARG A 864 46.54 32.40 -5.55
CA ARG A 864 46.98 31.94 -4.21
C ARG A 864 48.27 31.11 -4.27
N GLN A 865 48.32 30.09 -5.14
CA GLN A 865 49.45 29.17 -5.22
C GLN A 865 50.61 29.79 -5.99
N THR A 866 50.34 30.41 -7.15
CA THR A 866 51.41 30.90 -8.02
C THR A 866 52.16 32.07 -7.41
N LEU A 867 51.46 33.01 -6.75
CA LEU A 867 52.11 34.13 -6.06
C LEU A 867 52.99 33.62 -4.91
N PHE A 868 52.46 32.75 -4.05
CA PHE A 868 53.22 32.14 -2.96
C PHE A 868 54.49 31.45 -3.49
N MET A 869 54.35 30.55 -4.47
CA MET A 869 55.45 29.76 -5.02
C MET A 869 56.57 30.62 -5.64
N VAL A 870 56.22 31.71 -6.34
CA VAL A 870 57.21 32.64 -6.92
C VAL A 870 57.92 33.47 -5.85
N VAL A 871 57.16 34.10 -4.95
CA VAL A 871 57.74 34.98 -3.90
C VAL A 871 58.62 34.18 -2.94
N PHE A 872 58.21 32.97 -2.58
CA PHE A 872 58.97 32.12 -1.67
C PHE A 872 60.23 31.53 -2.34
N SER A 873 60.21 31.31 -3.66
CA SER A 873 61.42 30.95 -4.43
C SER A 873 62.49 32.04 -4.37
N ILE A 874 62.09 33.32 -4.42
CA ILE A 874 63.00 34.47 -4.24
C ILE A 874 63.63 34.42 -2.84
N SER A 875 62.88 34.06 -1.81
CA SER A 875 63.41 33.91 -0.44
C SER A 875 64.46 32.79 -0.34
N ILE A 876 64.17 31.59 -0.83
CA ILE A 876 65.11 30.45 -0.76
C ILE A 876 66.36 30.70 -1.62
N SER A 877 66.19 31.19 -2.85
CA SER A 877 67.31 31.51 -3.74
C SER A 877 68.20 32.63 -3.18
N SER A 878 67.64 33.59 -2.44
CA SER A 878 68.40 34.62 -1.72
C SER A 878 69.25 34.04 -0.58
N VAL A 879 68.75 33.02 0.13
CA VAL A 879 69.54 32.32 1.16
C VAL A 879 70.61 31.43 0.52
N LEU A 880 70.31 30.72 -0.57
CA LEU A 880 71.29 29.95 -1.34
C LEU A 880 72.41 30.85 -1.89
N ALA A 881 72.07 31.99 -2.47
CA ALA A 881 73.05 33.00 -2.89
C ALA A 881 73.90 33.50 -1.70
N LYS A 882 73.30 33.64 -0.51
CA LYS A 882 74.00 34.06 0.72
C LYS A 882 74.96 32.98 1.23
N THR A 883 74.59 31.70 1.23
CA THR A 883 75.48 30.59 1.63
C THR A 883 76.63 30.40 0.64
N ILE A 884 76.36 30.47 -0.67
CA ILE A 884 77.40 30.46 -1.72
C ILE A 884 78.40 31.61 -1.50
N MET A 885 77.92 32.83 -1.26
CA MET A 885 78.81 33.98 -1.00
C MET A 885 79.68 33.80 0.25
N VAL A 886 79.16 33.17 1.32
CA VAL A 886 79.96 32.82 2.51
C VAL A 886 81.05 31.79 2.12
N ILE A 887 80.70 30.71 1.42
CA ILE A 887 81.67 29.67 1.01
C ILE A 887 82.77 30.25 0.10
N VAL A 888 82.40 31.09 -0.88
CA VAL A 888 83.35 31.72 -1.80
C VAL A 888 84.27 32.69 -1.07
N ALA A 889 83.76 33.51 -0.16
CA ALA A 889 84.57 34.44 0.64
C ALA A 889 85.63 33.72 1.49
N PHE A 890 85.30 32.58 2.10
CA PHE A 890 86.26 31.79 2.89
C PHE A 890 87.22 30.94 2.05
N LYS A 891 86.83 30.47 0.86
CA LYS A 891 87.76 29.71 -0.02
C LYS A 891 88.73 30.61 -0.79
N ALA A 892 88.36 31.85 -1.08
CA ALA A 892 89.19 32.79 -1.85
C ALA A 892 90.34 33.45 -1.08
N THR A 893 90.44 33.26 0.25
CA THR A 893 91.56 33.77 1.06
C THR A 893 92.84 32.94 0.93
N LYS A 894 92.80 31.75 0.30
CA LYS A 894 94.00 31.00 -0.08
C LYS A 894 94.67 31.65 -1.30
N MET A 895 95.98 31.89 -1.22
CA MET A 895 96.74 32.83 -2.07
C MET A 895 96.81 32.51 -3.57
N HIS A 896 96.41 31.31 -4.00
CA HIS A 896 96.24 30.92 -5.40
C HIS A 896 94.92 30.16 -5.59
N SER A 897 93.84 30.87 -5.95
CA SER A 897 92.59 30.23 -6.39
C SER A 897 91.86 31.07 -7.45
N PRO A 898 91.24 30.43 -8.47
CA PRO A 898 90.47 31.14 -9.50
C PRO A 898 89.19 31.81 -8.96
N LEU A 899 88.75 31.40 -7.76
CA LEU A 899 87.58 31.92 -7.05
C LEU A 899 87.69 33.39 -6.64
N ARG A 900 88.88 34.01 -6.68
CA ARG A 900 89.01 35.44 -6.33
C ARG A 900 88.34 36.38 -7.34
N LYS A 901 88.22 35.98 -8.62
CA LYS A 901 87.39 36.70 -9.63
C LYS A 901 85.89 36.65 -9.30
N TRP A 902 85.47 35.74 -8.44
CA TRP A 902 84.08 35.43 -8.08
C TRP A 902 83.63 36.10 -6.77
N LEU A 903 84.34 37.11 -6.24
CA LEU A 903 83.90 37.86 -5.04
C LEU A 903 82.94 39.03 -5.31
N GLY A 904 82.55 39.27 -6.56
CA GLY A 904 81.72 40.42 -6.96
C GLY A 904 80.20 40.20 -6.81
N PRO A 905 79.38 41.28 -6.88
CA PRO A 905 77.92 41.21 -6.75
C PRO A 905 77.20 40.51 -7.91
N LYS A 906 77.92 40.05 -8.94
CA LYS A 906 77.34 39.39 -10.11
C LYS A 906 76.70 38.04 -9.76
N ILE A 907 77.43 37.15 -9.07
CA ILE A 907 76.96 35.80 -8.70
C ILE A 907 75.64 35.81 -7.91
N PRO A 908 75.49 36.56 -6.79
CA PRO A 908 74.25 36.50 -6.03
C PRO A 908 73.05 37.00 -6.83
N ARG A 909 73.24 37.97 -7.73
CA ARG A 909 72.20 38.43 -8.66
C ARG A 909 71.87 37.36 -9.71
N THR A 910 72.88 36.71 -10.29
CA THR A 910 72.70 35.60 -11.25
C THR A 910 71.96 34.41 -10.63
N VAL A 911 72.32 34.00 -9.41
CA VAL A 911 71.66 32.88 -8.70
C VAL A 911 70.18 33.19 -8.44
N VAL A 912 69.86 34.35 -7.87
CA VAL A 912 68.45 34.72 -7.62
C VAL A 912 67.67 34.85 -8.93
N ALA A 913 68.24 35.50 -9.95
CA ALA A 913 67.58 35.67 -11.24
C ALA A 913 67.30 34.33 -11.95
N LEU A 914 68.27 33.41 -11.96
CA LEU A 914 68.12 32.09 -12.61
C LEU A 914 67.07 31.22 -11.90
N CYS A 915 67.11 31.15 -10.56
CA CYS A 915 66.12 30.38 -9.80
C CYS A 915 64.71 30.97 -9.94
N THR A 916 64.57 32.30 -9.91
CA THR A 916 63.28 32.97 -10.02
C THR A 916 62.68 32.85 -11.43
N THR A 917 63.49 33.01 -12.49
CA THR A 917 63.01 32.87 -13.88
C THR A 917 62.57 31.44 -14.18
N ALA A 918 63.28 30.43 -13.68
CA ALA A 918 62.85 29.04 -13.76
C ALA A 918 61.48 28.82 -13.07
N GLN A 919 61.29 29.33 -11.85
CA GLN A 919 60.02 29.18 -11.14
C GLN A 919 58.85 29.93 -11.82
N VAL A 920 59.10 31.13 -12.35
CA VAL A 920 58.10 31.89 -13.12
C VAL A 920 57.71 31.13 -14.40
N GLY A 921 58.66 30.49 -15.09
CA GLY A 921 58.39 29.63 -16.24
C GLY A 921 57.51 28.43 -15.90
N ILE A 922 57.79 27.73 -14.80
CA ILE A 922 56.99 26.59 -14.32
C ILE A 922 55.56 27.03 -13.95
N CYS A 923 55.41 28.11 -13.17
CA CYS A 923 54.10 28.66 -12.83
C CYS A 923 53.33 29.15 -14.07
N GLY A 924 54.01 29.75 -15.05
CA GLY A 924 53.41 30.19 -16.32
C GLY A 924 52.87 29.02 -17.13
N ALA A 925 53.61 27.91 -17.24
CA ALA A 925 53.15 26.69 -17.90
C ALA A 925 51.92 26.09 -17.20
N TRP A 926 51.88 26.07 -15.86
CA TRP A 926 50.71 25.60 -15.11
C TRP A 926 49.46 26.44 -15.41
N LEU A 927 49.57 27.78 -15.37
CA LEU A 927 48.46 28.69 -15.65
C LEU A 927 47.96 28.63 -17.11
N LEU A 928 48.84 28.36 -18.07
CA LEU A 928 48.47 28.25 -19.49
C LEU A 928 47.82 26.90 -19.84
N LEU A 929 48.31 25.79 -19.27
CA LEU A 929 47.86 24.44 -19.62
C LEU A 929 46.70 23.94 -18.75
N SER A 930 46.63 24.37 -17.49
CA SER A 930 45.67 23.85 -16.51
C SER A 930 45.50 24.80 -15.30
N PRO A 931 44.92 26.00 -15.48
CA PRO A 931 44.76 26.96 -14.39
C PRO A 931 43.84 26.43 -13.27
N PRO A 932 44.16 26.68 -11.98
CA PRO A 932 43.27 26.34 -10.86
C PRO A 932 41.93 27.08 -10.90
N PHE A 933 40.82 26.38 -10.65
CA PHE A 933 39.46 26.92 -10.79
C PHE A 933 38.57 26.61 -9.55
N PRO A 934 37.56 27.44 -9.25
CA PRO A 934 36.63 27.17 -8.15
C PRO A 934 35.64 26.04 -8.50
N GLN A 935 35.42 25.12 -7.56
CA GLN A 935 34.51 23.98 -7.67
C GLN A 935 33.62 23.88 -6.41
N VAL A 936 32.40 23.37 -6.57
CA VAL A 936 31.49 23.05 -5.46
C VAL A 936 31.31 21.53 -5.42
N ASN A 937 31.73 20.91 -4.32
CA ASN A 937 31.67 19.47 -4.11
C ASN A 937 30.55 19.11 -3.13
N ALA A 938 29.53 18.41 -3.66
CA ALA A 938 28.33 17.98 -2.94
C ALA A 938 28.37 16.51 -2.48
N GLU A 939 29.42 15.76 -2.83
CA GLU A 939 29.53 14.32 -2.58
C GLU A 939 30.27 13.96 -1.28
N ILE A 940 30.95 14.95 -0.65
CA ILE A 940 31.84 14.71 0.50
C ILE A 940 31.06 14.69 1.83
N GLU A 941 30.05 15.54 1.98
CA GLU A 941 29.10 15.52 3.11
C GLU A 941 27.67 15.70 2.59
N LYS A 942 26.76 14.76 2.91
CA LYS A 942 25.39 14.76 2.37
C LYS A 942 24.60 16.06 2.62
N HIS A 943 24.91 16.75 3.72
CA HIS A 943 24.17 17.90 4.26
C HIS A 943 24.78 19.27 3.89
N LYS A 944 25.94 19.32 3.22
CA LYS A 944 26.65 20.57 2.94
C LYS A 944 27.22 20.63 1.53
N LEU A 945 27.52 21.84 1.06
CA LEU A 945 28.20 22.10 -0.20
C LEU A 945 29.59 22.68 0.09
N ILE A 946 30.65 21.88 -0.08
CA ILE A 946 32.02 22.38 0.13
C ILE A 946 32.45 23.17 -1.10
N ARG A 947 32.84 24.44 -0.93
CA ARG A 947 33.36 25.27 -2.01
C ARG A 947 34.87 25.39 -1.87
N GLU A 948 35.60 24.88 -2.85
CA GLU A 948 37.06 24.83 -2.86
C GLU A 948 37.64 25.22 -4.23
N CYS A 949 38.96 25.32 -4.33
CA CYS A 949 39.66 25.59 -5.59
C CYS A 949 40.36 24.30 -6.03
N HIS A 950 39.90 23.70 -7.12
CA HIS A 950 40.56 22.56 -7.76
C HIS A 950 41.87 23.02 -8.42
N GLU A 951 42.92 22.22 -8.33
CA GLU A 951 44.27 22.60 -8.78
C GLU A 951 44.49 22.36 -10.30
N GLY A 952 43.41 22.04 -11.02
CA GLY A 952 43.48 21.49 -12.37
C GLY A 952 44.11 20.10 -12.38
N GLN A 953 45.21 19.91 -13.10
CA GLN A 953 46.04 18.70 -13.05
C GLN A 953 47.04 18.77 -11.88
N SER A 954 46.93 17.81 -10.96
CA SER A 954 47.82 17.68 -9.79
C SER A 954 49.31 17.58 -10.12
N LEU A 955 49.66 17.09 -11.33
CA LEU A 955 51.05 17.00 -11.79
C LEU A 955 51.77 18.35 -11.76
N PHE A 956 51.14 19.43 -12.25
CA PHE A 956 51.78 20.75 -12.29
C PHE A 956 51.97 21.34 -10.89
N PHE A 957 51.03 21.10 -9.96
CA PHE A 957 51.18 21.48 -8.55
C PHE A 957 52.40 20.79 -7.92
N TYR A 958 52.51 19.46 -8.06
CA TYR A 958 53.65 18.71 -7.51
C TYR A 958 54.99 19.03 -8.19
N VAL A 959 55.02 19.34 -9.49
CA VAL A 959 56.23 19.82 -10.18
C VAL A 959 56.68 21.18 -9.62
N THR A 960 55.74 22.10 -9.42
CA THR A 960 56.02 23.44 -8.86
C THR A 960 56.52 23.38 -7.42
N LEU A 961 55.91 22.52 -6.59
CA LEU A 961 56.35 22.23 -5.22
C LEU A 961 57.70 21.49 -5.20
N GLY A 962 57.93 20.58 -6.16
CA GLY A 962 59.16 19.80 -6.30
C GLY A 962 60.39 20.66 -6.61
N PHE A 963 60.26 21.66 -7.49
CA PHE A 963 61.36 22.61 -7.75
C PHE A 963 61.69 23.45 -6.50
N MET A 964 60.68 23.85 -5.74
CA MET A 964 60.86 24.54 -4.46
C MET A 964 61.57 23.66 -3.41
N GLY A 965 61.21 22.38 -3.33
CA GLY A 965 61.91 21.39 -2.52
C GLY A 965 63.36 21.19 -2.95
N PHE A 966 63.63 21.13 -4.26
CA PHE A 966 64.99 21.04 -4.81
C PHE A 966 65.85 22.25 -4.42
N LEU A 967 65.32 23.48 -4.58
CA LEU A 967 66.01 24.70 -4.14
C LEU A 967 66.31 24.68 -2.64
N ALA A 968 65.35 24.24 -1.82
CA ALA A 968 65.53 24.12 -0.36
C ALA A 968 66.61 23.10 0.01
N MET A 969 66.65 21.94 -0.65
CA MET A 969 67.66 20.91 -0.41
C MET A 969 69.07 21.36 -0.82
N VAL A 970 69.22 22.02 -1.98
CA VAL A 970 70.50 22.60 -2.40
C VAL A 970 70.95 23.71 -1.44
N SER A 971 70.02 24.56 -0.99
CA SER A 971 70.26 25.60 0.03
C SER A 971 70.71 25.00 1.37
N PHE A 972 70.03 23.96 1.86
CA PHE A 972 70.37 23.25 3.08
C PHE A 972 71.75 22.58 2.99
N PHE A 973 72.05 21.89 1.89
CA PHE A 973 73.35 21.26 1.67
C PHE A 973 74.49 22.28 1.65
N ALA A 974 74.30 23.41 0.94
CA ALA A 974 75.26 24.51 0.93
C ALA A 974 75.44 25.12 2.34
N ALA A 975 74.36 25.34 3.09
CA ALA A 975 74.43 25.82 4.47
C ALA A 975 75.20 24.85 5.38
N PHE A 976 74.89 23.56 5.28
CA PHE A 976 75.53 22.50 6.06
C PHE A 976 77.04 22.41 5.81
N LEU A 977 77.49 22.54 4.56
CA LEU A 977 78.92 22.63 4.23
C LEU A 977 79.59 23.89 4.82
N ALA A 978 78.86 25.00 4.93
CA ALA A 978 79.36 26.24 5.51
C ALA A 978 79.44 26.23 7.06
N ARG A 979 78.77 25.29 7.75
CA ARG A 979 78.60 25.29 9.23
C ARG A 979 79.91 25.24 10.04
N ASN A 980 80.97 24.69 9.44
CA ASN A 980 82.28 24.49 10.06
C ASN A 980 83.30 25.61 9.72
N LEU A 981 82.90 26.64 8.98
CA LEU A 981 83.81 27.74 8.61
C LEU A 981 84.05 28.68 9.83
N PRO A 982 85.32 28.96 10.20
CA PRO A 982 85.64 29.83 11.33
C PRO A 982 85.43 31.31 10.97
N GLY A 983 84.20 31.78 11.08
CA GLY A 983 83.83 33.20 10.98
C GLY A 983 83.71 33.86 12.35
N SER A 984 83.95 35.18 12.41
CA SER A 984 83.86 35.98 13.65
C SER A 984 82.44 36.10 14.25
N TYR A 985 81.43 35.55 13.57
CA TYR A 985 80.08 35.30 14.10
C TYR A 985 79.55 33.96 13.56
N ASN A 986 78.75 33.24 14.38
CA ASN A 986 78.11 31.94 14.07
C ASN A 986 77.03 31.99 12.94
N GLU A 987 77.12 32.91 11.98
CA GLU A 987 76.09 33.18 10.97
C GLU A 987 75.78 31.94 10.10
N ALA A 988 76.79 31.17 9.68
CA ALA A 988 76.57 29.96 8.89
C ALA A 988 75.76 28.88 9.64
N LYS A 989 75.94 28.77 10.97
CA LYS A 989 75.17 27.83 11.81
C LYS A 989 73.70 28.26 11.91
N LEU A 990 73.44 29.56 12.07
CA LEU A 990 72.09 30.11 12.11
C LEU A 990 71.35 29.93 10.76
N ILE A 991 72.04 30.10 9.63
CA ILE A 991 71.48 29.82 8.31
C ILE A 991 71.18 28.31 8.15
N THR A 992 72.09 27.44 8.60
CA THR A 992 71.87 25.98 8.58
C THR A 992 70.65 25.58 9.40
N PHE A 993 70.49 26.13 10.60
CA PHE A 993 69.32 25.89 11.46
C PHE A 993 68.02 26.42 10.82
N SER A 994 68.05 27.60 10.18
CA SER A 994 66.90 28.13 9.45
C SER A 994 66.43 27.23 8.30
N MET A 995 67.37 26.62 7.57
CA MET A 995 67.07 25.68 6.48
C MET A 995 66.64 24.30 6.99
N LEU A 996 67.12 23.87 8.17
CA LEU A 996 66.62 22.66 8.82
C LEU A 996 65.13 22.80 9.20
N VAL A 997 64.77 23.92 9.84
CA VAL A 997 63.37 24.25 10.22
C VAL A 997 62.49 24.39 8.97
N PHE A 998 63.02 24.97 7.89
CA PHE A 998 62.32 25.00 6.61
C PHE A 998 61.99 23.60 6.11
N CYS A 999 63.00 22.73 5.98
CA CYS A 999 62.81 21.39 5.41
C CYS A 999 61.86 20.52 6.25
N SER A 1000 61.92 20.59 7.59
CA SER A 1000 61.03 19.80 8.45
C SER A 1000 59.55 20.20 8.32
N VAL A 1001 59.25 21.50 8.18
CA VAL A 1001 57.89 22.00 7.95
C VAL A 1001 57.34 21.47 6.61
N TRP A 1002 58.12 21.54 5.53
CA TRP A 1002 57.65 21.13 4.20
C TRP A 1002 57.56 19.61 4.01
N VAL A 1003 58.41 18.82 4.68
CA VAL A 1003 58.24 17.36 4.77
C VAL A 1003 56.96 16.99 5.54
N SER A 1004 56.66 17.71 6.63
CA SER A 1004 55.45 17.47 7.45
C SER A 1004 54.16 17.93 6.75
N PHE A 1005 54.24 18.92 5.88
CA PHE A 1005 53.11 19.46 5.10
C PHE A 1005 52.48 18.40 4.18
N ILE A 1006 53.28 17.58 3.50
CA ILE A 1006 52.80 16.61 2.49
C ILE A 1006 51.74 15.63 3.07
N PRO A 1007 51.99 14.87 4.16
CA PRO A 1007 50.98 13.97 4.72
C PRO A 1007 49.78 14.71 5.33
N ALA A 1008 49.99 15.89 5.91
CA ALA A 1008 48.90 16.70 6.46
C ALA A 1008 47.94 17.24 5.38
N HIS A 1009 48.46 17.65 4.23
CA HIS A 1009 47.68 18.10 3.09
C HIS A 1009 46.85 16.97 2.46
N LEU A 1010 47.42 15.77 2.34
CA LEU A 1010 46.72 14.59 1.81
C LEU A 1010 45.64 14.03 2.76
N SER A 1011 45.75 14.28 4.07
CA SER A 1011 44.84 13.75 5.09
C SER A 1011 43.67 14.68 5.43
N THR A 1012 43.72 15.95 5.04
CA THR A 1012 42.71 16.97 5.37
C THR A 1012 41.84 17.32 4.16
N LYS A 1013 40.57 17.69 4.40
CA LYS A 1013 39.61 18.04 3.34
C LYS A 1013 38.97 19.42 3.57
N GLY A 1014 38.51 20.05 2.49
CA GLY A 1014 37.79 21.34 2.53
C GLY A 1014 38.62 22.47 3.17
N LYS A 1015 37.98 23.24 4.06
CA LYS A 1015 38.60 24.43 4.68
C LYS A 1015 39.90 24.13 5.45
N TYR A 1016 40.01 22.93 6.04
CA TYR A 1016 41.20 22.52 6.80
C TYR A 1016 42.43 22.32 5.91
N THR A 1017 42.26 21.85 4.68
CA THR A 1017 43.34 21.70 3.69
C THR A 1017 44.02 23.04 3.39
N VAL A 1018 43.21 24.10 3.28
CA VAL A 1018 43.67 25.48 3.08
C VAL A 1018 44.37 26.03 4.33
N SER A 1019 43.82 25.75 5.53
CA SER A 1019 44.45 26.15 6.79
C SER A 1019 45.85 25.53 6.97
N VAL A 1020 46.02 24.23 6.67
CA VAL A 1020 47.31 23.53 6.72
C VAL A 1020 48.36 24.17 5.79
N GLN A 1021 47.95 24.61 4.59
CA GLN A 1021 48.83 25.35 3.68
C GLN A 1021 49.30 26.68 4.31
N ILE A 1022 48.39 27.47 4.87
CA ILE A 1022 48.75 28.75 5.54
C ILE A 1022 49.72 28.52 6.70
N PHE A 1023 49.48 27.50 7.55
CA PHE A 1023 50.38 27.16 8.66
C PHE A 1023 51.80 26.82 8.20
N ALA A 1024 51.96 26.05 7.13
CA ALA A 1024 53.27 25.70 6.58
C ALA A 1024 54.03 26.94 6.07
N ILE A 1025 53.34 27.85 5.37
CA ILE A 1025 53.92 29.11 4.86
C ILE A 1025 54.36 30.01 6.03
N LEU A 1026 53.51 30.18 7.04
CA LEU A 1026 53.80 30.99 8.22
C LEU A 1026 55.01 30.46 9.01
N ALA A 1027 55.01 29.16 9.35
CA ALA A 1027 56.05 28.56 10.17
C ALA A 1027 57.43 28.60 9.50
N SER A 1028 57.48 28.26 8.20
CA SER A 1028 58.74 28.27 7.44
C SER A 1028 59.28 29.69 7.18
N SER A 1029 58.40 30.66 6.90
CA SER A 1029 58.78 32.08 6.77
C SER A 1029 59.27 32.67 8.11
N ALA A 1030 58.59 32.35 9.21
CA ALA A 1030 58.99 32.77 10.55
C ALA A 1030 60.35 32.17 10.97
N GLY A 1031 60.63 30.91 10.62
CA GLY A 1031 61.93 30.28 10.84
C GLY A 1031 63.08 31.01 10.13
N LEU A 1032 62.89 31.38 8.85
CA LEU A 1032 63.88 32.18 8.11
C LEU A 1032 64.10 33.56 8.74
N LEU A 1033 63.02 34.26 9.11
CA LEU A 1033 63.07 35.57 9.75
C LEU A 1033 63.82 35.52 11.10
N ALA A 1034 63.39 34.61 11.97
CA ALA A 1034 63.88 34.48 13.33
C ALA A 1034 65.37 34.16 13.38
N CYS A 1035 65.82 33.17 12.61
CA CYS A 1035 67.20 32.69 12.67
C CYS A 1035 68.19 33.63 11.97
N ILE A 1036 67.81 34.26 10.86
CA ILE A 1036 68.75 35.05 10.04
C ILE A 1036 68.87 36.50 10.51
N PHE A 1037 67.78 37.09 11.03
CA PHE A 1037 67.69 38.54 11.29
C PHE A 1037 67.57 38.94 12.77
N LEU A 1038 66.82 38.21 13.62
CA LEU A 1038 66.68 38.60 15.04
C LEU A 1038 68.02 38.71 15.78
N PRO A 1039 69.01 37.78 15.63
CA PRO A 1039 70.32 37.93 16.27
C PRO A 1039 71.07 39.20 15.84
N LYS A 1040 70.82 39.70 14.63
CA LYS A 1040 71.44 40.93 14.10
C LYS A 1040 70.72 42.18 14.61
N CYS A 1041 69.38 42.15 14.67
CA CYS A 1041 68.59 43.20 15.33
C CYS A 1041 68.98 43.37 16.80
N TYR A 1042 69.12 42.25 17.52
CA TYR A 1042 69.57 42.24 18.92
C TYR A 1042 70.91 42.95 19.10
N ILE A 1043 71.91 42.66 18.25
CA ILE A 1043 73.22 43.32 18.34
C ILE A 1043 73.14 44.80 17.96
N VAL A 1044 72.40 45.15 16.90
CA VAL A 1044 72.28 46.54 16.42
C VAL A 1044 71.55 47.45 17.42
N LEU A 1045 70.55 46.93 18.14
CA LEU A 1045 69.72 47.71 19.08
C LEU A 1045 70.18 47.63 20.54
N LEU A 1046 70.57 46.44 21.02
CA LEU A 1046 70.80 46.17 22.46
C LEU A 1046 72.28 45.94 22.83
N ARG A 1047 73.17 45.76 21.85
CA ARG A 1047 74.64 45.60 22.06
C ARG A 1047 75.48 46.42 21.05
N PRO A 1048 75.30 47.75 20.98
CA PRO A 1048 76.05 48.59 20.03
C PRO A 1048 77.57 48.57 20.27
N ASP A 1049 78.03 48.19 21.46
CA ASP A 1049 79.44 47.98 21.81
C ASP A 1049 80.15 46.93 20.92
N ARG A 1050 79.38 45.97 20.38
CA ARG A 1050 79.87 44.93 19.46
C ARG A 1050 79.87 45.36 17.98
N ASN A 1051 79.49 46.59 17.68
CA ASN A 1051 79.32 47.13 16.31
C ASN A 1051 80.52 47.99 15.84
N SER A 1052 81.75 47.66 16.28
CA SER A 1052 82.97 48.43 16.01
C SER A 1052 83.97 47.68 15.11
N ARG A 1053 84.64 48.41 14.20
CA ARG A 1053 85.47 47.83 13.12
C ARG A 1053 86.70 47.07 13.65
N GLY A 1054 87.26 47.48 14.79
CA GLY A 1054 88.49 46.91 15.36
C GLY A 1054 88.35 45.53 16.00
N ARG A 1055 87.17 45.17 16.54
CA ARG A 1055 86.92 43.83 17.12
C ARG A 1055 86.49 42.78 16.08
N LEU A 1056 86.26 43.18 14.82
CA LEU A 1056 85.90 42.27 13.72
C LEU A 1056 87.12 41.60 13.07
N THR A 1057 88.32 42.18 13.21
CA THR A 1057 89.57 41.69 12.60
C THR A 1057 90.54 41.03 13.59
N SER A 1058 90.44 41.31 14.89
CA SER A 1058 91.42 40.86 15.89
C SER A 1058 91.38 39.37 16.25
N GLY A 1059 90.44 38.59 15.68
CA GLY A 1059 90.35 37.14 15.91
C GLY A 1059 91.37 36.29 15.14
N ALA A 1060 92.09 36.86 14.16
CA ALA A 1060 92.92 36.10 13.22
C ALA A 1060 94.42 36.01 13.58
N SER A 1061 94.91 36.80 14.54
CA SER A 1061 96.36 36.99 14.80
C SER A 1061 96.86 36.42 16.13
N ARG A 1062 96.21 35.38 16.68
CA ARG A 1062 96.61 34.77 17.98
C ARG A 1062 96.92 33.27 17.93
N GLN A 1063 97.17 32.70 16.75
CA GLN A 1063 97.44 31.26 16.59
C GLN A 1063 98.67 30.90 15.72
N HIS A 1064 99.48 31.87 15.31
CA HIS A 1064 100.79 31.62 14.69
C HIS A 1064 101.83 32.60 15.24
N ILE A 1065 102.60 32.13 16.22
CA ILE A 1065 104.04 32.34 16.50
C ILE A 1065 104.34 31.72 17.88
N GLY A 1066 105.39 30.90 17.97
CA GLY A 1066 105.96 30.45 19.24
C GLY A 1066 105.83 28.95 19.55
N HIS A 1067 106.58 28.09 18.84
CA HIS A 1067 107.32 26.97 19.45
C HIS A 1067 108.24 26.26 18.43
N MET A 1068 109.55 26.31 18.66
CA MET A 1068 110.51 25.23 18.38
C MET A 1068 111.85 25.51 19.09
N VAL A 1069 112.63 24.44 19.33
CA VAL A 1069 113.95 24.38 20.00
C VAL A 1069 113.84 24.53 21.55
N GLN A 1070 113.90 23.47 22.40
CA GLN A 1070 114.98 22.47 22.71
C GLN A 1070 116.00 23.09 23.70
N GLU A 1071 116.45 22.50 24.83
CA GLU A 1071 116.35 21.17 25.50
C GLU A 1071 116.44 21.35 27.07
N PRO A 1072 116.40 20.30 27.93
CA PRO A 1072 116.37 20.39 29.41
C PRO A 1072 117.76 20.10 30.05
N PRO A 1073 117.93 19.73 31.34
CA PRO A 1073 117.11 19.90 32.57
C PRO A 1073 117.88 20.66 33.69
N ILE A 1074 117.31 20.80 34.90
CA ILE A 1074 117.96 20.58 36.23
C ILE A 1074 117.02 20.98 37.39
N THR A 1075 117.28 20.42 38.56
CA THR A 1075 116.44 20.31 39.76
C THR A 1075 116.50 21.46 40.78
N SER A 1076 115.38 21.64 41.50
CA SER A 1076 115.29 21.87 42.97
C SER A 1076 115.60 23.25 43.58
N ASN A 1077 114.71 23.65 44.50
CA ASN A 1077 114.75 24.78 45.45
C ASN A 1077 114.70 26.18 44.81
N ARG A 1078 113.91 27.13 45.33
CA ARG A 1078 113.33 27.26 46.68
C ARG A 1078 111.96 27.94 46.64
#